data_AF-A0A6P3WQ94-F1
#
_entry.id   AF-A0A6P3WQ94-F1
#
_cell.length_a   1.000
_cell.length_b   1.000
_cell.length_c   1.000
_cell.angle_alpha   90.00
_cell.angle_beta   90.00
_cell.angle_gamma   90.00
#
_symmetry.space_group_name_H-M   'P 1'
#
loop_
_entity.id
_entity.type
_entity.pdbx_description
1 polymer ?
#
loop_
_entity_poly.entity_id
_entity_poly.type
_entity_poly.pdbx_seq_one_letter_code
_entity_poly.pdbx_strand_id
1 'polypeptide(L)'
;MVQFDEARQLMDEMMKATIFHPSEKRRMLEDDRKTFLDPNLIMDARHRIFREELCKSSSKAAILAEARKYKILTLQSFSHCRLLTQEETKEQQLKREQALVERELRKFEQDLQKYHPKCCGPYACSKKTIASSSDEGFWKIPSRAGEKVKFIFLIQRIVVNKRRCKTAERKVAIVKKRTFAEVSESKDSVQPSINEIEGAPFGTIKVTIKDKPSCESEERRSLILRSCFDILRENARDKRRLREIKINIQDIMTRRRLRRCIRVWRTHVENLKRARREEHAKANTRDSDARKIDTLIGNIVEMQKEMTKCRKMESKDFSPSGARDANAKKRIPSCKPFVVESPAQNRLNAQKEIIRKQRMKLAEQSKLIEDLKLKQVQEEITKSGEQTVNAAKETLMHCGQQTRRTLIQLMRQAGYRDKSLTAPLRVPSPPQFLARMEARAEARRNRVKSREEARRKKLEDERRQEEAARRGEERERRRSQLEAQREARRMREERERQRAREVERYEKLNAAAEAFYRKHLLRRYVMQPFVALVERKTNNIGKANDHYERRLLGKAFAGWRLETERQSRMKIELAASLYDRNISWCMLQRWRGFAMEEKRKEQVAKDFSDMRLQNKCFELWKIRSVEYKAERLRSERMASGYYEEKLKIKYFYMWRRYPKIAPDIAESERVKNTWREIVQEVVPDFDPRQRGVLIED
;
A
#
# COMPACT_ATOMS: atom_id res chain seq x y z
N MET A 1 3.30 -20.81 -21.15
CA MET A 1 3.30 -19.48 -21.81
C MET A 1 3.36 -19.60 -23.33
N VAL A 2 4.05 -20.59 -23.90
CA VAL A 2 4.22 -20.82 -25.36
C VAL A 2 2.91 -20.78 -26.17
N GLN A 3 1.82 -21.39 -25.69
CA GLN A 3 0.52 -21.42 -26.40
C GLN A 3 -0.15 -20.04 -26.56
N PHE A 4 0.18 -19.04 -25.72
CA PHE A 4 -0.40 -17.70 -25.83
C PHE A 4 0.32 -16.86 -26.89
N ASP A 5 1.61 -17.09 -27.09
CA ASP A 5 2.39 -16.39 -28.11
C ASP A 5 2.05 -16.91 -29.50
N GLU A 6 1.82 -18.23 -29.65
CA GLU A 6 1.28 -18.84 -30.88
C GLU A 6 -0.12 -18.32 -31.22
N ALA A 7 -1.02 -18.25 -30.23
CA ALA A 7 -2.35 -17.66 -30.44
C ALA A 7 -2.27 -16.17 -30.83
N ARG A 8 -1.29 -15.44 -30.29
CA ARG A 8 -1.05 -14.02 -30.62
C ARG A 8 -0.51 -13.84 -32.03
N GLN A 9 0.42 -14.69 -32.45
CA GLN A 9 0.93 -14.72 -33.83
C GLN A 9 -0.17 -15.04 -34.83
N LEU A 10 -0.97 -16.08 -34.57
CA LEU A 10 -2.11 -16.45 -35.42
C LEU A 10 -3.14 -15.31 -35.53
N MET A 11 -3.45 -14.64 -34.43
CA MET A 11 -4.34 -13.47 -34.44
C MET A 11 -3.76 -12.29 -35.23
N ASP A 12 -2.46 -12.02 -35.09
CA ASP A 12 -1.78 -10.97 -35.84
C ASP A 12 -1.76 -11.30 -37.34
N GLU A 13 -1.56 -12.56 -37.72
CA GLU A 13 -1.66 -13.05 -39.10
C GLU A 13 -3.07 -12.88 -39.66
N MET A 14 -4.11 -13.28 -38.91
CA MET A 14 -5.51 -13.09 -39.30
C MET A 14 -5.91 -11.60 -39.38
N MET A 15 -5.30 -10.74 -38.56
CA MET A 15 -5.50 -9.28 -38.61
C MET A 15 -4.74 -8.60 -39.75
N LYS A 16 -3.67 -9.22 -40.26
CA LYS A 16 -2.87 -8.78 -41.41
C LYS A 16 -3.41 -9.29 -42.75
N ALA A 17 -4.20 -10.37 -42.75
CA ALA A 17 -4.90 -10.85 -43.94
C ALA A 17 -5.76 -9.71 -44.54
N THR A 18 -5.39 -9.23 -45.72
CA THR A 18 -6.09 -8.14 -46.40
C THR A 18 -7.50 -8.60 -46.76
N ILE A 19 -8.51 -7.82 -46.38
CA ILE A 19 -9.92 -8.19 -46.58
C ILE A 19 -10.24 -8.30 -48.09
N PHE A 20 -9.61 -7.45 -48.89
CA PHE A 20 -9.55 -7.55 -50.36
C PHE A 20 -8.13 -7.91 -50.79
N HIS A 21 -7.99 -8.77 -51.78
CA HIS A 21 -6.71 -8.97 -52.45
C HIS A 21 -6.36 -7.66 -53.21
N PRO A 22 -5.08 -7.22 -53.27
CA PRO A 22 -4.70 -6.01 -54.01
C PRO A 22 -5.21 -5.97 -55.47
N SER A 23 -5.37 -7.12 -56.10
CA SER A 23 -5.94 -7.31 -57.44
C SER A 23 -7.46 -7.07 -57.50
N GLU A 24 -8.21 -7.47 -56.46
CA GLU A 24 -9.65 -7.19 -56.34
C GLU A 24 -9.90 -5.70 -56.10
N LYS A 25 -9.04 -5.07 -55.29
CA LYS A 25 -9.09 -3.61 -55.05
C LYS A 25 -8.84 -2.82 -56.34
N ARG A 26 -7.93 -3.30 -57.21
CA ARG A 26 -7.71 -2.72 -58.54
C ARG A 26 -8.92 -2.89 -59.47
N ARG A 27 -9.49 -4.10 -59.55
CA ARG A 27 -10.72 -4.34 -60.35
C ARG A 27 -11.90 -3.47 -59.92
N MET A 28 -12.10 -3.28 -58.62
CA MET A 28 -13.16 -2.41 -58.10
C MET A 28 -12.92 -0.91 -58.36
N LEU A 29 -11.67 -0.50 -58.58
CA LEU A 29 -11.30 0.87 -58.95
C LEU A 29 -11.29 1.09 -60.47
N GLU A 30 -11.14 0.02 -61.27
CA GLU A 30 -11.13 0.06 -62.73
C GLU A 30 -12.54 0.12 -63.35
N ASP A 31 -13.56 -0.39 -62.66
CA ASP A 31 -14.91 -0.59 -63.22
C ASP A 31 -15.82 0.66 -63.30
N ASP A 32 -15.43 1.84 -62.78
CA ASP A 32 -16.23 3.06 -62.96
C ASP A 32 -15.40 4.36 -62.84
N ARG A 33 -15.54 5.27 -63.81
CA ARG A 33 -14.88 6.59 -63.90
C ARG A 33 -15.32 7.63 -62.84
N LYS A 34 -15.75 7.20 -61.65
CA LYS A 34 -16.15 8.08 -60.55
C LYS A 34 -15.31 7.78 -59.31
N THR A 35 -14.70 8.83 -58.75
CA THR A 35 -13.91 8.84 -57.52
C THR A 35 -14.72 8.33 -56.32
N PHE A 36 -14.76 7.00 -56.14
CA PHE A 36 -15.26 6.39 -54.91
C PHE A 36 -14.15 6.38 -53.85
N LEU A 37 -14.46 6.95 -52.69
CA LEU A 37 -13.67 6.77 -51.46
C LEU A 37 -13.56 5.28 -51.13
N ASP A 38 -12.42 4.86 -50.57
CA ASP A 38 -12.12 3.46 -50.23
C ASP A 38 -13.37 2.79 -49.62
N PRO A 39 -13.88 1.68 -50.20
CA PRO A 39 -15.08 1.00 -49.71
C PRO A 39 -15.01 0.65 -48.20
N ASN A 40 -13.81 0.47 -47.66
CA ASN A 40 -13.59 0.27 -46.23
C ASN A 40 -13.91 1.53 -45.40
N LEU A 41 -13.59 2.72 -45.90
CA LEU A 41 -13.89 4.01 -45.27
C LEU A 41 -15.39 4.32 -45.28
N ILE A 42 -16.09 4.00 -46.38
CA ILE A 42 -17.55 4.23 -46.50
C ILE A 42 -18.33 3.30 -45.54
N MET A 43 -17.92 2.03 -45.43
CA MET A 43 -18.55 1.09 -44.50
C MET A 43 -18.22 1.38 -43.04
N ASP A 44 -16.99 1.79 -42.73
CA ASP A 44 -16.63 2.25 -41.38
C ASP A 44 -17.40 3.52 -41.01
N ALA A 45 -17.60 4.47 -41.93
CA ALA A 45 -18.42 5.66 -41.70
C ALA A 45 -19.89 5.30 -41.45
N ARG A 46 -20.50 4.44 -42.27
CA ARG A 46 -21.89 3.98 -42.10
C ARG A 46 -22.13 3.26 -40.78
N HIS A 47 -21.17 2.48 -40.29
CA HIS A 47 -21.29 1.80 -39.00
C HIS A 47 -20.80 2.64 -37.79
N ARG A 48 -19.99 3.68 -38.01
CA ARG A 48 -19.60 4.66 -36.99
C ARG A 48 -20.77 5.59 -36.62
N ILE A 49 -21.62 5.95 -37.59
CA ILE A 49 -22.83 6.77 -37.38
C ILE A 49 -23.78 6.17 -36.33
N PHE A 50 -23.85 4.83 -36.21
CA PHE A 50 -24.71 4.15 -35.23
C PHE A 50 -24.10 4.02 -33.81
N ARG A 51 -22.90 4.53 -33.55
CA ARG A 51 -22.26 4.43 -32.22
C ARG A 51 -21.81 5.77 -31.63
N GLU A 52 -21.97 6.88 -32.33
CA GLU A 52 -21.36 8.16 -31.94
C GLU A 52 -22.09 8.94 -30.83
N GLU A 53 -23.11 8.38 -30.18
CA GLU A 53 -23.75 9.06 -29.04
C GLU A 53 -23.14 8.77 -27.65
N LEU A 54 -22.22 7.83 -27.48
CA LEU A 54 -21.83 7.41 -26.11
C LEU A 54 -20.36 7.50 -25.71
N CYS A 55 -19.43 7.85 -26.59
CA CYS A 55 -18.02 7.91 -26.19
C CYS A 55 -17.20 8.84 -27.08
N LYS A 56 -17.17 10.15 -26.75
CA LYS A 56 -16.01 11.05 -26.86
C LYS A 56 -16.37 12.47 -26.41
N SER A 57 -16.32 12.72 -25.10
CA SER A 57 -16.02 14.06 -24.62
C SER A 57 -14.50 14.19 -24.51
N SER A 58 -13.92 15.02 -25.39
CA SER A 58 -12.50 15.42 -25.39
C SER A 58 -12.04 16.04 -24.04
N SER A 59 -13.00 16.39 -23.16
CA SER A 59 -12.75 16.92 -21.83
C SER A 59 -12.03 15.96 -20.86
N LYS A 60 -12.13 14.63 -21.03
CA LYS A 60 -11.56 13.69 -20.04
C LYS A 60 -10.03 13.64 -20.03
N ALA A 61 -9.37 13.94 -21.14
CA ALA A 61 -7.90 13.94 -21.20
C ALA A 61 -7.31 15.20 -20.53
N ALA A 62 -7.93 16.36 -20.73
CA ALA A 62 -7.56 17.61 -20.07
C ALA A 62 -7.85 17.56 -18.55
N ILE A 63 -9.01 17.01 -18.15
CA ILE A 63 -9.37 16.83 -16.74
C ILE A 63 -8.44 15.82 -16.05
N LEU A 64 -7.97 14.76 -16.75
CA LEU A 64 -7.00 13.82 -16.17
C LEU A 64 -5.58 14.43 -16.03
N ALA A 65 -5.20 15.36 -16.91
CA ALA A 65 -3.94 16.09 -16.77
C ALA A 65 -3.99 17.10 -15.61
N GLU A 66 -5.10 17.84 -15.46
CA GLU A 66 -5.33 18.69 -14.29
C GLU A 66 -5.46 17.90 -13.00
N ALA A 67 -6.16 16.76 -13.00
CA ALA A 67 -6.29 15.90 -11.83
C ALA A 67 -4.93 15.30 -11.40
N ARG A 68 -4.01 15.05 -12.34
CA ARG A 68 -2.62 14.66 -12.01
C ARG A 68 -1.84 15.82 -11.40
N LYS A 69 -2.04 17.05 -11.88
CA LYS A 69 -1.44 18.26 -11.33
C LYS A 69 -1.95 18.54 -9.90
N TYR A 70 -3.26 18.45 -9.68
CA TYR A 70 -3.88 18.53 -8.36
C TYR A 70 -3.46 17.38 -7.44
N LYS A 71 -3.24 16.16 -7.97
CA LYS A 71 -2.73 15.03 -7.18
C LYS A 71 -1.28 15.24 -6.71
N ILE A 72 -0.44 15.86 -7.53
CA ILE A 72 0.94 16.18 -7.15
C ILE A 72 0.96 17.32 -6.12
N LEU A 73 0.16 18.37 -6.32
CA LEU A 73 0.01 19.48 -5.36
C LEU A 73 -0.62 19.03 -4.03
N THR A 74 -1.61 18.14 -4.06
CA THR A 74 -2.19 17.56 -2.84
C THR A 74 -1.25 16.60 -2.13
N LEU A 75 -0.38 15.87 -2.84
CA LEU A 75 0.65 15.05 -2.21
C LEU A 75 1.77 15.89 -1.57
N GLN A 76 2.16 17.02 -2.19
CA GLN A 76 3.07 17.99 -1.58
C GLN A 76 2.45 18.68 -0.37
N SER A 77 1.18 19.10 -0.46
CA SER A 77 0.42 19.68 0.65
C SER A 77 0.22 18.66 1.78
N PHE A 78 -0.10 17.39 1.48
CA PHE A 78 -0.18 16.33 2.50
C PHE A 78 1.16 16.06 3.16
N SER A 79 2.26 16.09 2.40
CA SER A 79 3.61 15.95 2.97
C SER A 79 3.94 17.11 3.90
N HIS A 80 3.56 18.34 3.54
CA HIS A 80 3.76 19.53 4.36
C HIS A 80 2.87 19.55 5.61
N CYS A 81 1.58 19.20 5.49
CA CYS A 81 0.66 19.02 6.62
C CYS A 81 1.10 17.89 7.56
N ARG A 82 1.71 16.82 7.03
CA ARG A 82 2.25 15.73 7.85
C ARG A 82 3.49 16.16 8.64
N LEU A 83 4.31 17.05 8.07
CA LEU A 83 5.45 17.63 8.77
C LEU A 83 4.98 18.63 9.85
N LEU A 84 4.01 19.49 9.53
CA LEU A 84 3.42 20.43 10.51
C LEU A 84 2.75 19.71 11.68
N THR A 85 1.94 18.68 11.43
CA THR A 85 1.34 17.87 12.51
C THR A 85 2.39 17.12 13.34
N GLN A 86 3.52 16.73 12.75
CA GLN A 86 4.63 16.12 13.48
C GLN A 86 5.39 17.16 14.34
N GLU A 87 5.44 18.41 13.91
CA GLU A 87 6.04 19.51 14.65
C GLU A 87 5.14 19.97 15.81
N GLU A 88 3.83 20.13 15.56
CA GLU A 88 2.83 20.43 16.60
C GLU A 88 2.76 19.36 17.69
N THR A 89 2.85 18.07 17.33
CA THR A 89 2.86 16.99 18.33
C THR A 89 4.12 16.99 19.18
N LYS A 90 5.28 17.38 18.62
CA LYS A 90 6.52 17.58 19.39
C LYS A 90 6.41 18.79 20.31
N GLU A 91 5.85 19.89 19.83
CA GLU A 91 5.66 21.09 20.64
C GLU A 91 4.68 20.85 21.80
N GLN A 92 3.60 20.11 21.55
CA GLN A 92 2.67 19.68 22.60
C GLN A 92 3.31 18.73 23.61
N GLN A 93 4.22 17.83 23.18
CA GLN A 93 4.98 16.99 24.10
C GLN A 93 5.90 17.83 24.98
N LEU A 94 6.61 18.80 24.39
CA LEU A 94 7.51 19.70 25.12
C LEU A 94 6.75 20.57 26.13
N LYS A 95 5.57 21.08 25.76
CA LYS A 95 4.66 21.81 26.66
C LYS A 95 4.15 20.92 27.80
N ARG A 96 3.86 19.64 27.55
CA ARG A 96 3.46 18.68 28.60
C ARG A 96 4.60 18.36 29.55
N GLU A 97 5.83 18.21 29.04
CA GLU A 97 7.02 18.01 29.86
C GLU A 97 7.32 19.24 30.73
N GLN A 98 7.23 20.44 30.17
CA GLN A 98 7.37 21.70 30.93
C GLN A 98 6.30 21.82 32.02
N ALA A 99 5.03 21.55 31.70
CA ALA A 99 3.95 21.59 32.69
C ALA A 99 4.11 20.55 33.82
N LEU A 100 4.70 19.39 33.53
CA LEU A 100 5.03 18.40 34.56
C LEU A 100 6.14 18.90 35.49
N VAL A 101 7.20 19.49 34.92
CA VAL A 101 8.29 20.06 35.71
C VAL A 101 7.79 21.22 36.58
N GLU A 102 6.93 22.09 36.05
CA GLU A 102 6.32 23.18 36.83
C GLU A 102 5.42 22.67 37.95
N ARG A 103 4.66 21.59 37.73
CA ARG A 103 3.86 20.96 38.80
C ARG A 103 4.73 20.38 39.91
N GLU A 104 5.81 19.68 39.55
CA GLU A 104 6.75 19.14 40.54
C GLU A 104 7.46 20.26 41.31
N LEU A 105 7.84 21.36 40.64
CA LEU A 105 8.40 22.54 41.29
C LEU A 105 7.42 23.17 42.29
N ARG A 106 6.16 23.38 41.91
CA ARG A 106 5.13 23.91 42.82
C ARG A 106 4.88 22.97 44.00
N LYS A 107 4.94 21.67 43.78
CA LYS A 107 4.77 20.67 44.84
C LYS A 107 5.94 20.70 45.82
N PHE A 108 7.16 20.81 45.30
CA PHE A 108 8.37 21.00 46.10
C PHE A 108 8.34 22.31 46.91
N GLU A 109 7.84 23.39 46.32
CA GLU A 109 7.68 24.68 46.99
C GLU A 109 6.61 24.64 48.10
N GLN A 110 5.49 23.95 47.87
CA GLN A 110 4.47 23.69 48.89
C GLN A 110 4.99 22.81 50.02
N ASP A 111 5.81 21.81 49.71
CA ASP A 111 6.44 20.97 50.72
C ASP A 111 7.44 21.79 51.56
N LEU A 112 8.25 22.66 50.94
CA LEU A 112 9.13 23.58 51.67
C LEU A 112 8.35 24.54 52.59
N GLN A 113 7.20 25.04 52.16
CA GLN A 113 6.34 25.89 53.00
C GLN A 113 5.69 25.12 54.16
N LYS A 114 5.41 23.82 54.00
CA LYS A 114 4.92 22.95 55.07
C LYS A 114 5.98 22.63 56.12
N TYR A 115 7.25 22.58 55.73
CA TYR A 115 8.36 22.24 56.65
C TYR A 115 9.07 23.46 57.24
N HIS A 116 8.63 24.69 56.94
CA HIS A 116 9.08 25.86 57.68
C HIS A 116 8.51 25.83 59.11
N PRO A 117 9.34 25.70 60.16
CA PRO A 117 8.85 25.73 61.53
C PRO A 117 8.25 27.12 61.80
N LYS A 118 6.95 27.18 62.12
CA LYS A 118 6.32 28.39 62.63
C LYS A 118 6.86 28.65 64.04
N CYS A 119 7.96 29.40 64.13
CA CYS A 119 8.42 29.94 65.40
C CYS A 119 7.55 31.17 65.77
N CYS A 120 6.44 30.92 66.45
CA CYS A 120 5.71 31.94 67.19
C CYS A 120 5.38 31.39 68.58
N GLY A 121 5.67 32.16 69.63
CA GLY A 121 5.09 31.94 70.95
C GLY A 121 6.09 32.00 72.11
N PRO A 122 6.03 33.02 72.97
CA PRO A 122 7.01 33.28 74.02
C PRO A 122 6.52 32.75 75.36
N TYR A 123 6.94 31.58 75.85
CA TYR A 123 6.77 31.28 77.29
C TYR A 123 7.87 30.40 77.88
N ALA A 124 8.28 30.89 79.04
CA ALA A 124 9.18 30.35 80.04
C ALA A 124 9.10 28.83 80.24
N CYS A 125 10.27 28.18 80.30
CA CYS A 125 10.46 27.00 81.12
C CYS A 125 11.87 26.97 81.71
N SER A 126 11.89 26.49 82.94
CA SER A 126 12.85 26.74 84.01
C SER A 126 14.18 26.01 83.88
N LYS A 127 15.23 26.68 84.34
CA LYS A 127 16.50 26.11 84.79
C LYS A 127 16.30 24.82 85.60
N LYS A 128 17.03 23.76 85.24
CA LYS A 128 18.02 23.13 86.13
C LYS A 128 18.86 22.07 85.40
N THR A 129 20.18 22.28 85.52
CA THR A 129 21.27 21.29 85.52
C THR A 129 21.59 20.54 84.22
N ILE A 130 22.69 20.91 83.55
CA ILE A 130 23.94 20.14 83.46
C ILE A 130 24.91 20.85 82.47
N ALA A 131 26.17 20.93 82.91
CA ALA A 131 27.42 21.15 82.16
C ALA A 131 27.63 22.50 81.43
N SER A 132 28.50 23.29 82.05
CA SER A 132 29.31 24.35 81.44
C SER A 132 30.24 23.80 80.35
N SER A 133 30.05 24.26 79.11
CA SER A 133 31.12 24.37 78.11
C SER A 133 30.83 25.60 77.27
N SER A 134 31.67 26.62 77.42
CA SER A 134 31.62 27.86 76.66
C SER A 134 32.07 27.58 75.22
N ASP A 135 31.13 27.63 74.27
CA ASP A 135 31.46 27.75 72.86
C ASP A 135 30.49 28.75 72.20
N GLU A 136 30.81 30.03 72.38
CA GLU A 136 30.11 31.19 71.79
C GLU A 136 30.38 31.36 70.27
N GLY A 137 30.91 30.34 69.60
CA GLY A 137 31.24 30.40 68.16
C GLY A 137 30.16 29.87 67.20
N PHE A 138 29.18 29.12 67.69
CA PHE A 138 28.42 28.19 66.82
C PHE A 138 27.34 28.84 65.93
N TRP A 139 26.90 30.08 66.19
CA TRP A 139 25.80 30.71 65.42
C TRP A 139 26.11 32.07 64.79
N LYS A 140 27.37 32.50 64.68
CA LYS A 140 27.71 33.66 63.83
C LYS A 140 27.75 33.25 62.37
N ILE A 141 26.60 33.27 61.71
CA ILE A 141 26.51 33.30 60.24
C ILE A 141 27.04 34.67 59.78
N PRO A 142 28.14 34.75 59.00
CA PRO A 142 28.53 36.00 58.38
C PRO A 142 27.67 36.21 57.14
N SER A 143 26.78 37.18 57.20
CA SER A 143 26.12 37.79 56.04
C SER A 143 27.18 38.34 55.08
N ARG A 144 27.65 37.53 54.13
CA ARG A 144 28.39 38.00 52.96
C ARG A 144 27.62 37.65 51.69
N ALA A 145 26.89 38.65 51.21
CA ALA A 145 26.16 38.67 49.94
C ALA A 145 27.06 38.57 48.68
N GLY A 146 28.35 38.21 48.81
CA GLY A 146 29.31 38.17 47.70
C GLY A 146 29.53 36.81 47.04
N GLU A 147 29.09 35.69 47.64
CA GLU A 147 29.41 34.34 47.12
C GLU A 147 28.30 33.71 46.28
N LYS A 148 27.06 34.20 46.37
CA LYS A 148 25.96 33.74 45.50
C LYS A 148 26.20 34.06 44.02
N VAL A 149 26.92 35.14 43.70
CA VAL A 149 27.27 35.50 42.31
C VAL A 149 28.30 34.54 41.72
N LYS A 150 29.26 34.04 42.52
CA LYS A 150 30.28 33.09 42.04
C LYS A 150 29.71 31.70 41.77
N PHE A 151 28.73 31.25 42.57
CA PHE A 151 28.08 29.96 42.35
C PHE A 151 27.19 29.95 41.09
N ILE A 152 26.49 31.06 40.82
CA ILE A 152 25.70 31.23 39.60
C ILE A 152 26.62 31.30 38.36
N PHE A 153 27.76 32.01 38.44
CA PHE A 153 28.74 32.08 37.35
C PHE A 153 29.38 30.72 37.04
N LEU A 154 29.60 29.87 38.05
CA LEU A 154 30.17 28.54 37.87
C LEU A 154 29.20 27.58 37.15
N ILE A 155 27.91 27.65 37.48
CA ILE A 155 26.86 26.86 36.80
C ILE A 155 26.66 27.35 35.36
N GLN A 156 26.69 28.67 35.11
CA GLN A 156 26.61 29.23 33.75
C GLN A 156 27.81 28.81 32.87
N ARG A 157 29.02 28.72 33.45
CA ARG A 157 30.23 28.26 32.74
C ARG A 157 30.20 26.78 32.37
N ILE A 158 29.59 25.94 33.21
CA ILE A 158 29.39 24.50 32.93
C ILE A 158 28.36 24.29 31.81
N VAL A 159 27.30 25.10 31.76
CA VAL A 159 26.27 25.03 30.70
C VAL A 159 26.80 25.52 29.34
N VAL A 160 27.67 26.54 29.32
CA VAL A 160 28.28 27.06 28.07
C VAL A 160 29.30 26.08 27.48
N ASN A 161 30.07 25.37 28.29
CA ASN A 161 31.00 24.34 27.80
C ASN A 161 30.29 23.13 27.18
N LYS A 162 29.09 22.79 27.67
CA LYS A 162 28.26 21.71 27.10
C LYS A 162 27.67 22.06 25.72
N ARG A 163 27.54 23.36 25.38
CA ARG A 163 27.14 23.83 24.05
C ARG A 163 28.30 23.86 23.04
N ARG A 164 29.55 24.06 23.48
CA ARG A 164 30.73 24.06 22.59
C ARG A 164 31.13 22.67 22.06
N CYS A 165 30.88 21.60 22.81
CA CYS A 165 31.17 20.24 22.33
C CYS A 165 30.24 19.76 21.19
N LYS A 166 29.04 20.33 21.05
CA LYS A 166 28.10 19.94 19.97
C LYS A 166 28.39 20.61 18.62
N THR A 167 29.21 21.67 18.60
CA THR A 167 29.56 22.39 17.36
C THR A 167 30.80 21.82 16.67
N ALA A 168 31.58 20.97 17.34
CA ALA A 168 32.78 20.35 16.79
C ALA A 168 32.48 19.14 15.88
N GLU A 169 31.36 18.43 16.09
CA GLU A 169 30.99 17.26 15.27
C GLU A 169 30.42 17.63 13.88
N ARG A 170 30.10 18.92 13.65
CA ARG A 170 29.56 19.39 12.36
C ARG A 170 30.61 19.83 11.34
N LYS A 171 31.91 19.88 11.69
CA LYS A 171 32.99 20.33 10.80
C LYS A 171 33.89 19.22 10.23
N VAL A 172 33.65 17.95 10.55
CA VAL A 172 34.47 16.81 10.07
C VAL A 172 33.89 16.14 8.80
N ALA A 173 32.76 16.62 8.28
CA ALA A 173 32.09 16.01 7.13
C ALA A 173 32.39 16.65 5.76
N ILE A 174 33.33 17.60 5.66
CA ILE A 174 33.73 18.18 4.37
C ILE A 174 35.25 18.30 4.36
N VAL A 175 35.92 17.34 3.72
CA VAL A 175 37.13 17.49 2.86
C VAL A 175 37.64 16.07 2.59
N LYS A 176 37.27 15.53 1.42
CA LYS A 176 37.99 14.47 0.71
C LYS A 176 37.83 14.71 -0.79
N LYS A 177 38.92 15.11 -1.45
CA LYS A 177 39.32 14.75 -2.82
C LYS A 177 40.71 15.37 -3.09
N ARG A 178 41.74 14.50 -3.17
CA ARG A 178 42.66 14.29 -4.33
C ARG A 178 43.67 15.45 -4.52
N THR A 179 44.97 15.23 -4.75
CA THR A 179 45.58 14.33 -5.75
C THR A 179 47.08 14.05 -5.45
N PHE A 180 47.60 13.01 -6.11
CA PHE A 180 48.97 12.49 -6.19
C PHE A 180 50.06 13.46 -6.68
N ALA A 181 51.31 13.22 -6.26
CA ALA A 181 52.57 13.15 -7.02
C ALA A 181 53.76 13.02 -6.01
N GLU A 182 54.53 11.92 -6.04
CA GLU A 182 55.96 11.85 -6.50
C GLU A 182 56.97 12.57 -5.57
N VAL A 183 58.21 12.16 -5.30
CA VAL A 183 59.10 11.00 -5.52
C VAL A 183 60.39 11.33 -4.73
N SER A 184 61.25 10.33 -4.49
CA SER A 184 62.68 10.44 -4.06
C SER A 184 62.96 10.82 -2.61
N GLU A 185 63.51 9.92 -1.79
CA GLU A 185 64.95 9.57 -1.60
C GLU A 185 65.27 9.97 -0.14
N SER A 186 66.12 9.35 0.66
CA SER A 186 67.17 8.36 0.50
C SER A 186 67.41 7.67 1.86
N LYS A 187 68.10 6.52 1.80
CA LYS A 187 68.65 5.78 2.93
C LYS A 187 69.75 6.60 3.63
N ASP A 188 69.97 6.38 4.93
CA ASP A 188 71.10 5.55 5.38
C ASP A 188 71.19 5.45 6.90
N SER A 189 71.46 4.22 7.33
CA SER A 189 72.02 3.81 8.61
C SER A 189 73.38 4.46 8.86
N VAL A 190 73.73 4.74 10.13
CA VAL A 190 75.07 4.55 10.73
C VAL A 190 75.04 5.05 12.19
N GLN A 191 75.23 4.11 13.13
CA GLN A 191 75.94 4.33 14.39
C GLN A 191 77.45 4.20 14.08
N PRO A 192 78.41 4.86 14.79
CA PRO A 192 78.66 4.57 16.21
C PRO A 192 79.39 5.65 17.08
N SER A 193 79.50 5.33 18.38
CA SER A 193 80.60 5.55 19.36
C SER A 193 81.07 6.95 19.82
N ILE A 194 80.91 7.17 21.14
CA ILE A 194 81.94 7.46 22.19
C ILE A 194 82.93 8.61 21.94
N ASN A 195 82.77 9.75 22.65
CA ASN A 195 83.69 10.26 23.70
C ASN A 195 83.31 11.67 24.23
N GLU A 196 83.57 11.85 25.54
CA GLU A 196 84.00 13.08 26.23
C GLU A 196 83.30 14.41 25.94
N ILE A 197 82.46 14.87 26.88
CA ILE A 197 82.35 16.30 27.19
C ILE A 197 82.34 16.48 28.71
N GLU A 198 83.27 17.32 29.13
CA GLU A 198 83.63 17.73 30.48
C GLU A 198 82.50 18.38 31.27
N GLY A 199 82.73 18.43 32.59
CA GLY A 199 81.76 18.78 33.61
C GLY A 199 81.21 20.20 33.51
N ALA A 200 79.88 20.28 33.53
CA ALA A 200 79.14 21.48 33.92
C ALA A 200 78.76 21.34 35.40
N PRO A 201 79.02 22.36 36.25
CA PRO A 201 78.76 22.26 37.68
C PRO A 201 77.26 22.24 37.95
N PHE A 202 76.86 21.30 38.82
CA PHE A 202 75.52 21.09 39.33
C PHE A 202 74.83 22.41 39.71
N GLY A 203 73.80 22.76 38.95
CA GLY A 203 72.82 23.75 39.36
C GLY A 203 72.17 23.30 40.67
N THR A 204 72.48 24.02 41.74
CA THR A 204 71.88 23.81 43.06
C THR A 204 70.41 24.20 42.95
N ILE A 205 69.52 23.23 42.66
CA ILE A 205 68.08 23.45 42.67
C ILE A 205 67.69 23.69 44.13
N LYS A 206 67.53 24.96 44.47
CA LYS A 206 66.92 25.42 45.73
C LYS A 206 65.42 25.06 45.66
N VAL A 207 65.08 23.82 45.98
CA VAL A 207 63.69 23.36 46.16
C VAL A 207 63.16 24.07 47.41
N THR A 208 62.61 25.26 47.23
CA THR A 208 61.74 25.86 48.23
C THR A 208 60.42 25.09 48.19
N ILE A 209 60.33 24.04 49.01
CA ILE A 209 59.05 23.44 49.37
C ILE A 209 58.30 24.51 50.14
N LYS A 210 57.58 25.37 49.41
CA LYS A 210 56.47 26.12 49.99
C LYS A 210 55.48 25.06 50.41
N ASP A 211 55.48 24.72 51.69
CA ASP A 211 54.43 23.95 52.33
C ASP A 211 53.10 24.60 52.01
N LYS A 212 52.47 24.06 50.97
CA LYS A 212 51.12 24.43 50.58
C LYS A 212 50.27 23.98 51.76
N PRO A 213 49.56 24.87 52.46
CA PRO A 213 48.70 24.48 53.57
C PRO A 213 47.49 23.74 52.98
N SER A 214 47.69 22.48 52.58
CA SER A 214 46.63 21.54 52.23
C SER A 214 46.08 20.90 53.49
N CYS A 215 45.90 21.70 54.54
CA CYS A 215 44.98 21.39 55.61
C CYS A 215 43.59 21.87 55.13
N GLU A 216 43.05 21.24 54.09
CA GLU A 216 41.60 21.10 54.09
C GLU A 216 41.31 20.19 55.28
N SER A 217 40.71 20.73 56.33
CA SER A 217 40.43 19.99 57.56
C SER A 217 39.83 18.63 57.21
N GLU A 218 40.24 17.56 57.90
CA GLU A 218 39.72 16.20 57.67
C GLU A 218 38.19 16.16 57.64
N GLU A 219 37.54 17.11 58.32
CA GLU A 219 36.11 17.37 58.29
C GLU A 219 35.59 17.72 56.88
N ARG A 220 36.26 18.58 56.12
CA ARG A 220 35.87 18.89 54.72
C ARG A 220 36.00 17.67 53.83
N ARG A 221 37.09 16.90 53.98
CA ARG A 221 37.29 15.65 53.21
C ARG A 221 36.21 14.63 53.57
N SER A 222 35.85 14.53 54.85
CA SER A 222 34.78 13.66 55.35
C SER A 222 33.40 14.11 54.87
N LEU A 223 33.12 15.42 54.82
CA LEU A 223 31.88 15.98 54.28
C LEU A 223 31.74 15.72 52.78
N ILE A 224 32.83 15.88 52.02
CA ILE A 224 32.84 15.56 50.58
C ILE A 224 32.59 14.07 50.37
N LEU A 225 33.24 13.19 51.15
CA LEU A 225 33.01 11.75 51.07
C LEU A 225 31.57 11.37 51.44
N ARG A 226 31.01 11.94 52.51
CA ARG A 226 29.59 11.74 52.89
C ARG A 226 28.66 12.17 51.77
N SER A 227 28.88 13.35 51.19
CA SER A 227 28.12 13.84 50.02
C SER A 227 28.22 12.90 48.83
N CYS A 228 29.42 12.39 48.51
CA CYS A 228 29.60 11.39 47.45
C CYS A 228 28.85 10.08 47.74
N PHE A 229 28.85 9.60 49.00
CA PHE A 229 28.10 8.41 49.39
C PHE A 229 26.59 8.62 49.32
N ASP A 230 26.09 9.79 49.71
CA ASP A 230 24.67 10.13 49.61
C ASP A 230 24.22 10.20 48.14
N ILE A 231 25.01 10.81 47.26
CA ILE A 231 24.75 10.82 45.81
C ILE A 231 24.75 9.39 45.23
N LEU A 232 25.71 8.55 45.64
CA LEU A 232 25.72 7.13 45.21
C LEU A 232 24.50 6.37 45.72
N ARG A 233 24.03 6.67 46.94
CA ARG A 233 22.84 6.07 47.54
C ARG A 233 21.57 6.49 46.81
N GLU A 234 21.44 7.77 46.47
CA GLU A 234 20.34 8.28 45.63
C GLU A 234 20.36 7.64 44.25
N ASN A 235 21.51 7.57 43.60
CA ASN A 235 21.64 6.94 42.28
C ASN A 235 21.26 5.45 42.34
N ALA A 236 21.61 4.73 43.41
CA ALA A 236 21.19 3.35 43.62
C ALA A 236 19.66 3.23 43.79
N ARG A 237 19.01 4.18 44.49
CA ARG A 237 17.55 4.25 44.62
C ARG A 237 16.89 4.54 43.27
N ASP A 238 17.41 5.49 42.50
CA ASP A 238 16.88 5.83 41.18
C ASP A 238 17.02 4.67 40.19
N LYS A 239 18.15 3.94 40.22
CA LYS A 239 18.29 2.71 39.43
C LYS A 239 17.28 1.64 39.81
N ARG A 240 16.90 1.51 41.09
CA ARG A 240 15.82 0.61 41.52
C ARG A 240 14.47 1.08 40.99
N ARG A 241 14.14 2.37 41.14
CA ARG A 241 12.90 2.97 40.63
C ARG A 241 12.76 2.80 39.11
N LEU A 242 13.83 3.00 38.35
CA LEU A 242 13.82 2.81 36.90
C LEU A 242 13.55 1.34 36.50
N ARG A 243 14.07 0.37 37.26
CA ARG A 243 13.76 -1.05 37.05
C ARG A 243 12.30 -1.35 37.35
N GLU A 244 11.76 -0.83 38.46
CA GLU A 244 10.34 -0.98 38.82
C GLU A 244 9.41 -0.36 37.76
N ILE A 245 9.73 0.85 37.28
CA ILE A 245 8.97 1.51 36.20
C ILE A 245 9.02 0.66 34.92
N LYS A 246 10.19 0.11 34.55
CA LYS A 246 10.32 -0.77 33.38
C LYS A 246 9.46 -2.02 33.51
N ILE A 247 9.46 -2.67 34.68
CA ILE A 247 8.63 -3.84 34.97
C ILE A 247 7.14 -3.48 34.91
N ASN A 248 6.75 -2.34 35.49
CA ASN A 248 5.37 -1.87 35.48
C ASN A 248 4.88 -1.56 34.05
N ILE A 249 5.70 -0.92 33.22
CA ILE A 249 5.38 -0.68 31.80
C ILE A 249 5.19 -2.02 31.06
N GLN A 250 6.07 -3.00 31.30
CA GLN A 250 5.94 -4.33 30.70
C GLN A 250 4.64 -5.02 31.15
N ASP A 251 4.30 -4.99 32.44
CA ASP A 251 3.06 -5.54 33.00
C ASP A 251 1.81 -4.83 32.42
N ILE A 252 1.82 -3.50 32.31
CA ILE A 252 0.73 -2.77 31.66
C ILE A 252 0.55 -3.21 30.20
N MET A 253 1.65 -3.44 29.48
CA MET A 253 1.62 -3.88 28.09
C MET A 253 1.11 -5.32 27.94
N THR A 254 1.54 -6.25 28.81
CA THR A 254 1.04 -7.64 28.81
C THR A 254 -0.45 -7.67 29.17
N ARG A 255 -0.89 -6.91 30.19
CA ARG A 255 -2.32 -6.76 30.54
C ARG A 255 -3.14 -6.15 29.41
N ARG A 256 -2.60 -5.18 28.66
CA ARG A 256 -3.28 -4.60 27.48
C ARG A 256 -3.41 -5.62 26.36
N ARG A 257 -2.36 -6.42 26.09
CA ARG A 257 -2.41 -7.51 25.11
C ARG A 257 -3.42 -8.57 25.50
N LEU A 258 -3.40 -9.03 26.77
CA LEU A 258 -4.36 -10.00 27.29
C LEU A 258 -5.80 -9.49 27.17
N ARG A 259 -6.07 -8.23 27.57
CA ARG A 259 -7.39 -7.60 27.39
C ARG A 259 -7.81 -7.50 25.92
N ARG A 260 -6.86 -7.36 24.98
CA ARG A 260 -7.16 -7.40 23.55
C ARG A 260 -7.54 -8.81 23.10
N CYS A 261 -6.77 -9.82 23.50
CA CYS A 261 -7.09 -11.22 23.22
C CYS A 261 -8.45 -11.63 23.80
N ILE A 262 -8.74 -11.27 25.05
CA ILE A 262 -10.04 -11.53 25.69
C ILE A 262 -11.17 -10.82 24.95
N ARG A 263 -10.97 -9.57 24.48
CA ARG A 263 -11.97 -8.87 23.67
C ARG A 263 -12.23 -9.57 22.34
N VAL A 264 -11.18 -9.96 21.62
CA VAL A 264 -11.31 -10.70 20.35
C VAL A 264 -12.02 -12.03 20.56
N TRP A 265 -11.64 -12.78 21.60
CA TRP A 265 -12.29 -14.02 21.98
C TRP A 265 -13.77 -13.79 22.33
N ARG A 266 -14.09 -12.78 23.14
CA ARG A 266 -15.47 -12.42 23.49
C ARG A 266 -16.29 -12.07 22.25
N THR A 267 -15.73 -11.28 21.32
CA THR A 267 -16.41 -10.97 20.06
C THR A 267 -16.62 -12.21 19.20
N HIS A 268 -15.66 -13.14 19.17
CA HIS A 268 -15.79 -14.38 18.43
C HIS A 268 -16.89 -15.28 19.03
N VAL A 269 -16.94 -15.42 20.36
CA VAL A 269 -17.98 -16.17 21.06
C VAL A 269 -19.36 -15.55 20.83
N GLU A 270 -19.49 -14.23 20.93
CA GLU A 270 -20.77 -13.56 20.68
C GLU A 270 -21.21 -13.62 19.21
N ASN A 271 -20.27 -13.60 18.26
CA ASN A 271 -20.57 -13.82 16.85
C ASN A 271 -21.01 -15.27 16.60
N LEU A 272 -20.38 -16.26 17.25
CA LEU A 272 -20.76 -17.67 17.16
C LEU A 272 -22.16 -17.89 17.75
N LYS A 273 -22.48 -17.27 18.88
CA LYS A 273 -23.84 -17.30 19.46
C LYS A 273 -24.86 -16.66 18.52
N ARG A 274 -24.53 -15.53 17.89
CA ARG A 274 -25.39 -14.89 16.88
C ARG A 274 -25.61 -15.78 15.67
N ALA A 275 -24.55 -16.39 15.13
CA ALA A 275 -24.66 -17.33 14.01
C ALA A 275 -25.58 -18.52 14.35
N ARG A 276 -25.44 -19.11 15.54
CA ARG A 276 -26.35 -20.17 16.00
C ARG A 276 -27.80 -19.69 16.11
N ARG A 277 -28.05 -18.50 16.64
CA ARG A 277 -29.40 -17.91 16.72
C ARG A 277 -29.99 -17.67 15.33
N GLU A 278 -29.19 -17.19 14.39
CA GLU A 278 -29.60 -17.01 12.99
C GLU A 278 -29.87 -18.34 12.29
N GLU A 279 -29.08 -19.38 12.56
CA GLU A 279 -29.33 -20.73 12.06
C GLU A 279 -30.63 -21.32 12.63
N HIS A 280 -30.88 -21.17 13.93
CA HIS A 280 -32.16 -21.57 14.53
C HIS A 280 -33.34 -20.76 13.99
N ALA A 281 -33.17 -19.45 13.75
CA ALA A 281 -34.21 -18.63 13.13
C ALA A 281 -34.51 -19.07 11.68
N LYS A 282 -33.46 -19.43 10.92
CA LYS A 282 -33.57 -19.98 9.55
C LYS A 282 -34.18 -21.38 9.53
N ALA A 283 -33.88 -22.22 10.53
CA ALA A 283 -34.50 -23.54 10.69
C ALA A 283 -36.00 -23.39 10.97
N ASN A 284 -36.39 -22.49 11.88
CA ASN A 284 -37.80 -22.21 12.16
C ASN A 284 -38.57 -21.64 10.94
N THR A 285 -37.92 -20.85 10.09
CA THR A 285 -38.54 -20.38 8.83
C THR A 285 -38.66 -21.50 7.81
N ARG A 286 -37.66 -22.38 7.69
CA ARG A 286 -37.74 -23.59 6.85
C ARG A 286 -38.82 -24.54 7.33
N ASP A 287 -39.00 -24.71 8.65
CA ASP A 287 -40.08 -25.52 9.21
C ASP A 287 -41.46 -24.88 9.00
N SER A 288 -41.54 -23.54 9.00
CA SER A 288 -42.76 -22.81 8.62
C SER A 288 -43.10 -22.99 7.15
N ASP A 289 -42.11 -22.92 6.26
CA ASP A 289 -42.30 -23.13 4.83
C ASP A 289 -42.59 -24.61 4.51
N ALA A 290 -41.99 -25.56 5.24
CA ALA A 290 -42.32 -26.98 5.16
C ALA A 290 -43.78 -27.22 5.60
N ARG A 291 -44.23 -26.60 6.70
CA ARG A 291 -45.64 -26.67 7.12
C ARG A 291 -46.58 -26.08 6.08
N LYS A 292 -46.23 -24.97 5.42
CA LYS A 292 -47.03 -24.40 4.32
C LYS A 292 -47.10 -25.33 3.13
N ILE A 293 -46.00 -26.01 2.78
CA ILE A 293 -45.97 -27.02 1.72
C ILE A 293 -46.87 -28.20 2.10
N ASP A 294 -46.81 -28.68 3.35
CA ASP A 294 -47.68 -29.75 3.84
C ASP A 294 -49.16 -29.34 3.85
N THR A 295 -49.50 -28.10 4.23
CA THR A 295 -50.87 -27.57 4.11
C THR A 295 -51.32 -27.55 2.65
N LEU A 296 -50.43 -27.19 1.72
CA LEU A 296 -50.75 -27.12 0.29
C LEU A 296 -50.93 -28.52 -0.31
N ILE A 297 -50.12 -29.49 0.10
CA ILE A 297 -50.29 -30.91 -0.23
C ILE A 297 -51.61 -31.43 0.35
N GLY A 298 -51.94 -31.10 1.59
CA GLY A 298 -53.23 -31.42 2.22
C GLY A 298 -54.42 -30.89 1.42
N ASN A 299 -54.35 -29.63 1.00
CA ASN A 299 -55.39 -29.00 0.16
C ASN A 299 -55.49 -29.64 -1.22
N ILE A 300 -54.37 -30.04 -1.84
CA ILE A 300 -54.39 -30.77 -3.12
C ILE A 300 -55.03 -32.15 -2.94
N VAL A 301 -54.73 -32.85 -1.84
CA VAL A 301 -55.33 -34.16 -1.53
C VAL A 301 -56.82 -34.01 -1.22
N GLU A 302 -57.25 -32.96 -0.52
CA GLU A 302 -58.67 -32.66 -0.33
C GLU A 302 -59.36 -32.33 -1.64
N MET A 303 -58.78 -31.47 -2.49
CA MET A 303 -59.31 -31.20 -3.82
C MET A 303 -59.40 -32.48 -4.67
N GLN A 304 -58.43 -33.39 -4.59
CA GLN A 304 -58.51 -34.69 -5.25
C GLN A 304 -59.59 -35.59 -4.64
N LYS A 305 -59.79 -35.55 -3.33
CA LYS A 305 -60.91 -36.24 -2.65
C LYS A 305 -62.25 -35.65 -3.07
N GLU A 306 -62.39 -34.34 -3.20
CA GLU A 306 -63.61 -33.69 -3.70
C GLU A 306 -63.85 -34.04 -5.18
N MET A 307 -62.82 -34.00 -6.01
CA MET A 307 -62.90 -34.41 -7.43
C MET A 307 -63.29 -35.88 -7.58
N THR A 308 -62.85 -36.76 -6.68
CA THR A 308 -63.27 -38.17 -6.67
C THR A 308 -64.64 -38.40 -6.01
N LYS A 309 -65.09 -37.48 -5.16
CA LYS A 309 -66.45 -37.47 -4.58
C LYS A 309 -67.49 -36.96 -5.59
N CYS A 310 -67.17 -35.94 -6.37
CA CYS A 310 -67.98 -35.46 -7.50
C CYS A 310 -68.03 -36.46 -8.66
N ARG A 311 -67.07 -37.38 -8.76
CA ARG A 311 -67.10 -38.49 -9.73
C ARG A 311 -67.82 -39.75 -9.22
N LYS A 312 -68.31 -39.76 -7.97
CA LYS A 312 -69.03 -40.89 -7.34
C LYS A 312 -70.51 -40.63 -7.08
N MET A 313 -71.07 -39.55 -7.63
CA MET A 313 -72.51 -39.34 -7.76
C MET A 313 -73.01 -39.62 -9.19
N GLU A 314 -72.41 -40.58 -9.91
CA GLU A 314 -72.93 -41.05 -11.20
C GLU A 314 -72.27 -42.40 -11.56
N SER A 315 -72.74 -43.47 -10.92
CA SER A 315 -72.75 -44.85 -11.43
C SER A 315 -73.07 -45.78 -10.26
N LYS A 316 -74.35 -46.12 -10.19
CA LYS A 316 -74.89 -47.25 -9.45
C LYS A 316 -74.65 -48.51 -10.29
N ASP A 317 -74.30 -49.59 -9.60
CA ASP A 317 -74.33 -51.00 -10.04
C ASP A 317 -73.25 -51.49 -11.03
N PHE A 318 -72.20 -52.14 -10.50
CA PHE A 318 -72.04 -53.61 -10.49
C PHE A 318 -70.64 -54.01 -9.98
N SER A 319 -70.60 -55.04 -9.14
CA SER A 319 -69.45 -55.73 -8.51
C SER A 319 -69.57 -57.23 -8.89
N PRO A 320 -68.65 -58.18 -8.60
CA PRO A 320 -67.37 -58.12 -7.87
C PRO A 320 -66.19 -58.93 -8.48
N SER A 321 -65.03 -58.85 -7.78
CA SER A 321 -63.98 -59.87 -7.63
C SER A 321 -62.95 -60.02 -8.77
N GLY A 322 -61.62 -60.01 -8.57
CA GLY A 322 -60.79 -59.98 -7.37
C GLY A 322 -59.30 -60.10 -7.73
N ALA A 323 -58.45 -59.83 -6.73
CA ALA A 323 -57.09 -60.34 -6.51
C ALA A 323 -55.93 -59.99 -7.48
N ARG A 324 -54.96 -59.29 -6.86
CA ARG A 324 -53.51 -59.60 -6.76
C ARG A 324 -52.53 -59.22 -7.89
N ASP A 325 -51.51 -58.51 -7.39
CA ASP A 325 -50.08 -58.68 -7.60
C ASP A 325 -49.31 -57.98 -8.76
N ALA A 326 -48.33 -57.21 -8.28
CA ALA A 326 -46.93 -57.21 -8.68
C ALA A 326 -46.47 -56.45 -9.94
N ASN A 327 -45.64 -55.43 -9.63
CA ASN A 327 -44.31 -55.21 -10.21
C ASN A 327 -44.15 -55.21 -11.74
N ALA A 328 -44.02 -54.01 -12.32
CA ALA A 328 -43.11 -53.81 -13.45
C ALA A 328 -42.60 -52.36 -13.53
N LYS A 329 -41.36 -52.19 -13.10
CA LYS A 329 -40.30 -51.34 -13.69
C LYS A 329 -40.77 -50.35 -14.77
N LYS A 330 -40.59 -49.04 -14.53
CA LYS A 330 -40.14 -48.09 -15.56
C LYS A 330 -39.63 -46.77 -14.96
N ARG A 331 -38.30 -46.66 -15.02
CA ARG A 331 -37.53 -45.47 -15.42
C ARG A 331 -37.77 -44.17 -14.64
N ILE A 332 -36.79 -43.88 -13.79
CA ILE A 332 -36.33 -42.54 -13.39
C ILE A 332 -36.51 -41.55 -14.56
N PRO A 333 -37.33 -40.49 -14.42
CA PRO A 333 -37.19 -39.32 -15.27
C PRO A 333 -36.09 -38.46 -14.64
N SER A 334 -34.96 -38.41 -15.32
CA SER A 334 -33.87 -37.49 -15.02
C SER A 334 -34.42 -36.08 -14.86
N CYS A 335 -34.18 -35.50 -13.68
CA CYS A 335 -34.36 -34.11 -13.35
C CYS A 335 -33.79 -33.23 -14.49
N LYS A 336 -34.67 -32.63 -15.29
CA LYS A 336 -34.26 -31.55 -16.21
C LYS A 336 -33.91 -30.35 -15.33
N PRO A 337 -32.76 -29.70 -15.52
CA PRO A 337 -32.48 -28.46 -14.81
C PRO A 337 -33.55 -27.45 -15.23
N PHE A 338 -34.19 -26.84 -14.24
CA PHE A 338 -35.01 -25.65 -14.38
C PHE A 338 -34.12 -24.54 -14.98
N VAL A 339 -34.07 -24.49 -16.32
CA VAL A 339 -33.41 -23.42 -17.05
C VAL A 339 -34.33 -22.22 -16.91
N VAL A 340 -33.98 -21.33 -15.99
CA VAL A 340 -34.49 -19.96 -15.99
C VAL A 340 -34.14 -19.38 -17.37
N GLU A 341 -35.14 -19.27 -18.24
CA GLU A 341 -34.95 -18.73 -19.58
C GLU A 341 -34.34 -17.33 -19.45
N SER A 342 -33.21 -17.14 -20.15
CA SER A 342 -32.49 -15.87 -20.18
C SER A 342 -33.45 -14.73 -20.54
N PRO A 343 -33.38 -13.55 -19.89
CA PRO A 343 -34.20 -12.39 -20.22
C PRO A 343 -34.19 -12.01 -21.71
N ALA A 344 -33.14 -12.38 -22.45
CA ALA A 344 -33.05 -12.20 -23.90
C ALA A 344 -34.01 -13.12 -24.69
N GLN A 345 -34.24 -14.35 -24.23
CA GLN A 345 -35.14 -15.30 -24.87
C GLN A 345 -36.61 -14.90 -24.67
N ASN A 346 -36.95 -14.44 -23.46
CA ASN A 346 -38.26 -13.87 -23.16
C ASN A 346 -38.54 -12.64 -24.03
N ARG A 347 -37.54 -11.79 -24.24
CA ARG A 347 -37.64 -10.62 -25.14
C ARG A 347 -37.81 -11.02 -26.60
N LEU A 348 -37.11 -12.05 -27.07
CA LEU A 348 -37.25 -12.58 -28.43
C LEU A 348 -38.65 -13.18 -28.65
N ASN A 349 -39.17 -13.94 -27.69
CA ASN A 349 -40.50 -14.51 -27.77
C ASN A 349 -41.59 -13.42 -27.74
N ALA A 350 -41.43 -12.39 -26.90
CA ALA A 350 -42.32 -11.23 -26.90
C ALA A 350 -42.28 -10.46 -28.23
N GLN A 351 -41.10 -10.27 -28.83
CA GLN A 351 -40.97 -9.65 -30.15
C GLN A 351 -41.63 -10.48 -31.26
N LYS A 352 -41.48 -11.81 -31.25
CA LYS A 352 -42.16 -12.70 -32.18
C LYS A 352 -43.67 -12.58 -32.08
N GLU A 353 -44.20 -12.50 -30.86
CA GLU A 353 -45.65 -12.37 -30.64
C GLU A 353 -46.18 -10.99 -31.08
N ILE A 354 -45.39 -9.93 -30.89
CA ILE A 354 -45.71 -8.59 -31.43
C ILE A 354 -45.74 -8.61 -32.96
N ILE A 355 -44.76 -9.22 -33.62
CA ILE A 355 -44.72 -9.36 -35.08
C ILE A 355 -45.93 -10.17 -35.57
N ARG A 356 -46.30 -11.25 -34.88
CA ARG A 356 -47.48 -12.04 -35.21
C ARG A 356 -48.77 -11.19 -35.16
N LYS A 357 -48.94 -10.40 -34.10
CA LYS A 357 -50.07 -9.47 -33.96
C LYS A 357 -50.08 -8.39 -35.04
N GLN A 358 -48.92 -7.83 -35.39
CA GLN A 358 -48.82 -6.84 -36.47
C GLN A 358 -49.16 -7.43 -37.84
N ARG A 359 -48.72 -8.67 -38.13
CA ARG A 359 -49.08 -9.38 -39.37
C ARG A 359 -50.58 -9.66 -39.46
N MET A 360 -51.23 -10.04 -38.36
CA MET A 360 -52.69 -10.21 -38.34
C MET A 360 -53.41 -8.89 -38.61
N LYS A 361 -52.99 -7.78 -37.99
CA LYS A 361 -53.57 -6.45 -38.27
C LYS A 361 -53.38 -6.00 -39.71
N LEU A 362 -52.21 -6.28 -40.32
CA LEU A 362 -51.99 -5.99 -41.74
C LEU A 362 -52.89 -6.83 -42.64
N ALA A 363 -53.09 -8.12 -42.32
CA ALA A 363 -54.00 -8.98 -43.06
C ALA A 363 -55.45 -8.50 -42.96
N GLU A 364 -55.89 -8.06 -41.78
CA GLU A 364 -57.21 -7.45 -41.57
C GLU A 364 -57.37 -6.15 -42.38
N GLN A 365 -56.34 -5.29 -42.39
CA GLN A 365 -56.33 -4.07 -43.20
C GLN A 365 -56.37 -4.39 -44.70
N SER A 366 -55.61 -5.39 -45.16
CA SER A 366 -55.65 -5.84 -46.57
C SER A 366 -57.04 -6.36 -46.95
N LYS A 367 -57.69 -7.11 -46.07
CA LYS A 367 -59.06 -7.60 -46.28
C LYS A 367 -60.07 -6.44 -46.37
N LEU A 368 -59.95 -5.45 -45.48
CA LEU A 368 -60.80 -4.25 -45.53
C LEU A 368 -60.59 -3.45 -46.82
N ILE A 369 -59.35 -3.33 -47.29
CA ILE A 369 -59.04 -2.67 -48.57
C ILE A 369 -59.68 -3.43 -49.73
N GLU A 370 -59.63 -4.76 -49.71
CA GLU A 370 -60.27 -5.60 -50.72
C GLU A 370 -61.79 -5.43 -50.71
N ASP A 371 -62.41 -5.42 -49.53
CA ASP A 371 -63.85 -5.16 -49.36
C ASP A 371 -64.25 -3.75 -49.84
N LEU A 372 -63.43 -2.73 -49.56
CA LEU A 372 -63.65 -1.36 -50.05
C LEU A 372 -63.49 -1.26 -51.56
N LYS A 373 -62.52 -1.95 -52.15
CA LYS A 373 -62.36 -2.04 -53.61
C LYS A 373 -63.52 -2.75 -54.27
N LEU A 374 -64.01 -3.85 -53.69
CA LEU A 374 -65.20 -4.57 -54.18
C LEU A 374 -66.44 -3.67 -54.11
N LYS A 375 -66.63 -2.91 -53.02
CA LYS A 375 -67.71 -1.92 -52.93
C LYS A 375 -67.58 -0.82 -53.99
N GLN A 376 -66.37 -0.31 -54.22
CA GLN A 376 -66.13 0.71 -55.24
C GLN A 376 -66.41 0.18 -56.65
N VAL A 377 -65.98 -1.04 -56.97
CA VAL A 377 -66.29 -1.71 -58.24
C VAL A 377 -67.79 -1.93 -58.37
N GLN A 378 -68.48 -2.35 -57.31
CA GLN A 378 -69.93 -2.51 -57.31
C GLN A 378 -70.65 -1.18 -57.57
N GLU A 379 -70.19 -0.09 -56.92
CA GLU A 379 -70.71 1.26 -57.16
C GLU A 379 -70.44 1.74 -58.59
N GLU A 380 -69.26 1.47 -59.16
CA GLU A 380 -68.92 1.76 -60.55
C GLU A 380 -69.77 0.94 -61.55
N ILE A 381 -70.07 -0.32 -61.23
CA ILE A 381 -71.01 -1.15 -62.00
C ILE A 381 -72.43 -0.54 -61.93
N THR A 382 -72.90 -0.12 -60.76
CA THR A 382 -74.21 0.54 -60.65
C THR A 382 -74.24 1.89 -61.37
N LYS A 383 -73.19 2.71 -61.28
CA LYS A 383 -73.08 4.01 -61.96
C LYS A 383 -72.98 3.85 -63.48
N SER A 384 -72.22 2.86 -63.97
CA SER A 384 -72.15 2.55 -65.41
C SER A 384 -73.46 1.94 -65.92
N GLY A 385 -74.16 1.15 -65.11
CA GLY A 385 -75.54 0.71 -65.38
C GLY A 385 -76.51 1.89 -65.48
N GLU A 386 -76.47 2.82 -64.53
CA GLU A 386 -77.28 4.04 -64.57
C GLU A 386 -76.91 4.95 -65.75
N GLN A 387 -75.63 5.09 -66.09
CA GLN A 387 -75.16 5.85 -67.24
C GLN A 387 -75.57 5.21 -68.57
N THR A 388 -75.57 3.88 -68.69
CA THR A 388 -76.06 3.19 -69.90
C THR A 388 -77.57 3.27 -70.03
N VAL A 389 -78.32 3.19 -68.92
CA VAL A 389 -79.77 3.43 -68.91
C VAL A 389 -80.09 4.90 -69.21
N ASN A 390 -79.31 5.85 -68.70
CA ASN A 390 -79.49 7.28 -68.98
C ASN A 390 -79.07 7.62 -70.41
N ALA A 391 -78.02 7.01 -70.97
CA ALA A 391 -77.67 7.14 -72.39
C ALA A 391 -78.72 6.48 -73.31
N ALA A 392 -79.32 5.37 -72.90
CA ALA A 392 -80.46 4.78 -73.59
C ALA A 392 -81.70 5.68 -73.51
N LYS A 393 -81.95 6.35 -72.37
CA LYS A 393 -83.03 7.35 -72.22
C LYS A 393 -82.76 8.63 -73.02
N GLU A 394 -81.51 9.12 -73.07
CA GLU A 394 -81.10 10.28 -73.87
C GLU A 394 -81.16 9.99 -75.37
N THR A 395 -80.74 8.81 -75.83
CA THR A 395 -80.91 8.39 -77.24
C THR A 395 -82.38 8.20 -77.61
N LEU A 396 -83.23 7.76 -76.67
CA LEU A 396 -84.68 7.70 -76.87
C LEU A 396 -85.34 9.10 -76.90
N MET A 397 -84.83 10.05 -76.10
CA MET A 397 -85.30 11.45 -76.05
C MET A 397 -84.81 12.27 -77.26
N HIS A 398 -83.65 11.94 -77.84
CA HIS A 398 -83.09 12.59 -79.05
C HIS A 398 -83.62 12.02 -80.38
N CYS A 399 -84.39 10.92 -80.34
CA CYS A 399 -85.15 10.43 -81.49
C CYS A 399 -86.43 11.27 -81.67
N GLY A 400 -86.23 12.54 -82.05
CA GLY A 400 -87.29 13.49 -82.36
C GLY A 400 -88.25 13.00 -83.44
N GLN A 401 -89.47 13.55 -83.44
CA GLN A 401 -90.67 13.17 -84.22
C GLN A 401 -90.47 12.89 -85.72
N GLN A 402 -89.33 13.25 -86.30
CA GLN A 402 -88.94 13.01 -87.69
C GLN A 402 -88.58 11.53 -87.94
N THR A 403 -87.89 10.84 -87.02
CA THR A 403 -87.56 9.41 -87.15
C THR A 403 -88.77 8.51 -86.91
N ARG A 404 -89.77 9.00 -86.16
CA ARG A 404 -91.09 8.34 -85.99
C ARG A 404 -91.93 8.38 -87.28
N ARG A 405 -91.75 9.37 -88.16
CA ARG A 405 -92.44 9.47 -89.45
C ARG A 405 -91.71 8.72 -90.57
N THR A 406 -90.37 8.72 -90.58
CA THR A 406 -89.57 7.99 -91.58
C THR A 406 -89.53 6.48 -91.33
N LEU A 407 -89.59 6.04 -90.06
CA LEU A 407 -89.68 4.61 -89.71
C LEU A 407 -91.09 4.05 -89.98
N ILE A 408 -92.16 4.85 -89.84
CA ILE A 408 -93.53 4.47 -90.25
C ILE A 408 -93.68 4.44 -91.79
N GLN A 409 -92.89 5.23 -92.52
CA GLN A 409 -92.91 5.26 -94.00
C GLN A 409 -92.05 4.16 -94.63
N LEU A 410 -90.93 3.77 -94.00
CA LEU A 410 -90.12 2.61 -94.40
C LEU A 410 -90.76 1.28 -94.00
N MET A 411 -91.51 1.23 -92.89
CA MET A 411 -92.34 0.07 -92.52
C MET A 411 -93.60 -0.08 -93.38
N ARG A 412 -94.00 0.95 -94.14
CA ARG A 412 -95.07 0.88 -95.18
C ARG A 412 -94.57 0.49 -96.57
N GLN A 413 -93.26 0.58 -96.85
CA GLN A 413 -92.67 0.29 -98.18
C GLN A 413 -91.94 -1.06 -98.28
N ALA A 414 -91.60 -1.70 -97.16
CA ALA A 414 -90.98 -3.04 -97.13
C ALA A 414 -92.01 -4.18 -96.93
N GLY A 415 -93.15 -4.06 -97.61
CA GLY A 415 -94.33 -4.93 -97.47
C GLY A 415 -94.04 -6.42 -97.56
N TYR A 416 -94.11 -7.09 -96.41
CA TYR A 416 -94.42 -8.51 -96.29
C TYR A 416 -95.94 -8.68 -96.21
N ARG A 417 -96.55 -9.13 -97.30
CA ARG A 417 -97.82 -9.87 -97.27
C ARG A 417 -97.66 -11.09 -98.15
N ASP A 418 -97.76 -12.22 -97.48
CA ASP A 418 -97.68 -13.57 -98.01
C ASP A 418 -99.06 -13.94 -98.63
N LYS A 419 -99.00 -14.50 -99.85
CA LYS A 419 -99.85 -15.52 -100.48
C LYS A 419 -101.37 -15.32 -100.53
N SER A 420 -101.94 -15.37 -101.75
CA SER A 420 -102.54 -16.60 -102.32
C SER A 420 -103.61 -16.34 -103.41
N LEU A 421 -103.67 -17.25 -104.40
CA LEU A 421 -104.80 -17.65 -105.28
C LEU A 421 -105.07 -16.83 -106.58
N THR A 422 -104.63 -17.33 -107.76
CA THR A 422 -105.34 -18.18 -108.78
C THR A 422 -105.94 -17.32 -109.92
N ALA A 423 -105.30 -17.15 -111.08
CA ALA A 423 -105.38 -17.95 -112.33
C ALA A 423 -106.50 -17.45 -113.31
N PRO A 424 -106.56 -17.90 -114.59
CA PRO A 424 -106.38 -17.04 -115.78
C PRO A 424 -107.58 -17.04 -116.76
N LEU A 425 -107.67 -16.09 -117.70
CA LEU A 425 -108.41 -16.31 -118.95
C LEU A 425 -107.97 -15.37 -120.10
N ARG A 426 -108.18 -15.86 -121.33
CA ARG A 426 -107.57 -15.56 -122.63
C ARG A 426 -108.11 -14.33 -123.40
N VAL A 427 -107.21 -13.70 -124.20
CA VAL A 427 -107.25 -13.35 -125.68
C VAL A 427 -108.43 -12.46 -126.16
N PRO A 428 -108.27 -11.40 -127.00
CA PRO A 428 -107.72 -11.52 -128.36
C PRO A 428 -106.84 -10.38 -128.94
N SER A 429 -106.09 -10.79 -129.97
CA SER A 429 -105.21 -10.01 -130.86
C SER A 429 -105.88 -8.80 -131.50
N PRO A 430 -105.13 -7.68 -131.59
CA PRO A 430 -105.31 -6.70 -132.66
C PRO A 430 -103.92 -6.21 -133.21
N PRO A 431 -103.82 -5.35 -134.24
CA PRO A 431 -103.48 -5.72 -135.62
C PRO A 431 -102.14 -5.13 -136.14
N GLN A 432 -101.76 -5.55 -137.35
CA GLN A 432 -100.46 -5.44 -138.08
C GLN A 432 -99.74 -4.07 -138.23
N PHE A 433 -100.15 -3.00 -137.55
CA PHE A 433 -99.39 -1.74 -137.46
C PHE A 433 -98.40 -1.74 -136.26
N LEU A 434 -98.67 -2.54 -135.21
CA LEU A 434 -97.80 -2.66 -134.03
C LEU A 434 -96.44 -3.32 -134.32
N ALA A 435 -96.35 -4.19 -135.33
CA ALA A 435 -95.11 -4.86 -135.73
C ALA A 435 -94.02 -3.89 -136.26
N ARG A 436 -94.41 -2.74 -136.85
CA ARG A 436 -93.45 -1.72 -137.31
C ARG A 436 -92.96 -0.80 -136.18
N MET A 437 -93.68 -0.78 -135.06
CA MET A 437 -93.31 -0.07 -133.83
C MET A 437 -92.39 -0.93 -132.95
N GLU A 438 -92.60 -2.25 -132.94
CA GLU A 438 -91.78 -3.24 -132.25
C GLU A 438 -90.38 -3.40 -132.85
N ALA A 439 -90.27 -3.42 -134.18
CA ALA A 439 -88.98 -3.41 -134.88
C ALA A 439 -88.13 -2.15 -134.58
N ARG A 440 -88.78 -1.01 -134.29
CA ARG A 440 -88.10 0.24 -133.90
C ARG A 440 -87.70 0.25 -132.42
N ALA A 441 -88.35 -0.54 -131.58
CA ALA A 441 -88.04 -0.72 -130.17
C ALA A 441 -86.89 -1.72 -129.94
N GLU A 442 -86.81 -2.79 -130.73
CA GLU A 442 -85.71 -3.77 -130.66
C GLU A 442 -84.36 -3.17 -131.09
N ALA A 443 -84.34 -2.32 -132.12
CA ALA A 443 -83.13 -1.62 -132.54
C ALA A 443 -82.56 -0.69 -131.44
N ARG A 444 -83.41 -0.12 -130.57
CA ARG A 444 -82.98 0.63 -129.38
C ARG A 444 -82.49 -0.28 -128.26
N ARG A 445 -83.11 -1.45 -128.04
CA ARG A 445 -82.67 -2.44 -127.02
C ARG A 445 -81.29 -3.01 -127.33
N ASN A 446 -80.99 -3.31 -128.60
CA ASN A 446 -79.70 -3.87 -128.99
C ASN A 446 -78.55 -2.87 -128.82
N ARG A 447 -78.80 -1.57 -129.02
CA ARG A 447 -77.80 -0.49 -128.81
C ARG A 447 -77.47 -0.26 -127.33
N VAL A 448 -78.41 -0.57 -126.42
CA VAL A 448 -78.21 -0.51 -124.96
C VAL A 448 -77.47 -1.74 -124.45
N LYS A 449 -77.84 -2.96 -124.91
CA LYS A 449 -77.16 -4.21 -124.53
C LYS A 449 -75.66 -4.21 -124.82
N SER A 450 -75.25 -3.75 -126.01
CA SER A 450 -73.82 -3.72 -126.35
C SER A 450 -73.00 -2.75 -125.50
N ARG A 451 -73.61 -1.69 -124.94
CA ARG A 451 -72.94 -0.76 -124.01
C ARG A 451 -72.85 -1.31 -122.59
N GLU A 452 -73.81 -2.11 -122.15
CA GLU A 452 -73.78 -2.75 -120.83
C GLU A 452 -72.77 -3.89 -120.76
N GLU A 453 -72.64 -4.69 -121.82
CA GLU A 453 -71.65 -5.78 -121.87
C GLU A 453 -70.21 -5.26 -121.92
N ALA A 454 -69.96 -4.13 -122.61
CA ALA A 454 -68.68 -3.45 -122.60
C ALA A 454 -68.31 -2.82 -121.24
N ARG A 455 -69.32 -2.36 -120.47
CA ARG A 455 -69.12 -1.90 -119.08
C ARG A 455 -68.88 -3.05 -118.09
N ARG A 456 -69.56 -4.19 -118.27
CA ARG A 456 -69.39 -5.37 -117.40
C ARG A 456 -68.00 -5.98 -117.52
N LYS A 457 -67.44 -6.11 -118.73
CA LYS A 457 -66.07 -6.65 -118.90
C LYS A 457 -64.99 -5.76 -118.26
N LYS A 458 -65.10 -4.43 -118.35
CA LYS A 458 -64.15 -3.50 -117.71
C LYS A 458 -64.20 -3.58 -116.17
N LEU A 459 -65.39 -3.72 -115.59
CA LEU A 459 -65.55 -3.90 -114.15
C LEU A 459 -65.06 -5.27 -113.64
N GLU A 460 -65.12 -6.31 -114.46
CA GLU A 460 -64.68 -7.65 -114.06
C GLU A 460 -63.15 -7.80 -114.06
N ASP A 461 -62.46 -7.17 -115.02
CA ASP A 461 -61.00 -7.15 -115.06
C ASP A 461 -60.38 -6.21 -114.02
N GLU A 462 -61.04 -5.09 -113.69
CA GLU A 462 -60.67 -4.25 -112.54
C GLU A 462 -60.82 -5.01 -111.20
N ARG A 463 -61.89 -5.81 -111.04
CA ARG A 463 -62.06 -6.65 -109.84
C ARG A 463 -61.01 -7.76 -109.73
N ARG A 464 -60.56 -8.35 -110.84
CA ARG A 464 -59.48 -9.37 -110.82
C ARG A 464 -58.12 -8.75 -110.48
N GLN A 465 -57.82 -7.54 -110.95
CA GLN A 465 -56.60 -6.84 -110.57
C GLN A 465 -56.61 -6.39 -109.10
N GLU A 466 -57.75 -5.91 -108.59
CA GLU A 466 -57.88 -5.53 -107.18
C GLU A 466 -57.81 -6.74 -106.23
N GLU A 467 -58.39 -7.89 -106.61
CA GLU A 467 -58.24 -9.13 -105.81
C GLU A 467 -56.81 -9.70 -105.85
N ALA A 468 -56.12 -9.61 -106.99
CA ALA A 468 -54.72 -10.03 -107.08
C ALA A 468 -53.80 -9.10 -106.26
N ALA A 469 -54.04 -7.79 -106.29
CA ALA A 469 -53.35 -6.80 -105.46
C ALA A 469 -53.63 -7.02 -103.96
N ARG A 470 -54.88 -7.26 -103.56
CA ARG A 470 -55.22 -7.57 -102.16
C ARG A 470 -54.58 -8.86 -101.66
N ARG A 471 -54.52 -9.93 -102.49
CA ARG A 471 -53.84 -11.17 -102.10
C ARG A 471 -52.32 -11.00 -102.04
N GLY A 472 -51.73 -10.11 -102.84
CA GLY A 472 -50.33 -9.71 -102.74
C GLY A 472 -50.04 -8.96 -101.44
N GLU A 473 -50.81 -7.91 -101.16
CA GLU A 473 -50.71 -7.13 -99.92
C GLU A 473 -50.97 -7.97 -98.67
N GLU A 474 -51.93 -8.90 -98.69
CA GLU A 474 -52.21 -9.74 -97.52
C GLU A 474 -51.08 -10.76 -97.26
N ARG A 475 -50.43 -11.26 -98.32
CA ARG A 475 -49.23 -12.11 -98.19
C ARG A 475 -48.03 -11.32 -97.67
N GLU A 476 -47.86 -10.08 -98.09
CA GLU A 476 -46.81 -9.18 -97.56
C GLU A 476 -47.09 -8.76 -96.12
N ARG A 477 -48.34 -8.45 -95.75
CA ARG A 477 -48.74 -8.17 -94.36
C ARG A 477 -48.56 -9.38 -93.46
N ARG A 478 -48.83 -10.60 -93.94
CA ARG A 478 -48.55 -11.83 -93.19
C ARG A 478 -47.05 -12.08 -93.05
N ARG A 479 -46.25 -11.80 -94.08
CA ARG A 479 -44.78 -11.90 -94.01
C ARG A 479 -44.18 -10.87 -93.05
N SER A 480 -44.60 -9.61 -93.12
CA SER A 480 -44.13 -8.55 -92.23
C SER A 480 -44.59 -8.76 -90.78
N GLN A 481 -45.79 -9.31 -90.55
CA GLN A 481 -46.21 -9.72 -89.20
C GLN A 481 -45.39 -10.90 -88.65
N LEU A 482 -45.05 -11.89 -89.50
CA LEU A 482 -44.19 -13.00 -89.10
C LEU A 482 -42.75 -12.55 -88.83
N GLU A 483 -42.21 -11.63 -89.62
CA GLU A 483 -40.90 -11.01 -89.40
C GLU A 483 -40.91 -10.14 -88.14
N ALA A 484 -41.92 -9.30 -87.94
CA ALA A 484 -42.08 -8.51 -86.72
C ALA A 484 -42.23 -9.40 -85.46
N GLN A 485 -42.92 -10.54 -85.55
CA GLN A 485 -42.98 -11.51 -84.45
C GLN A 485 -41.64 -12.21 -84.20
N ARG A 486 -40.88 -12.53 -85.26
CA ARG A 486 -39.52 -13.10 -85.12
C ARG A 486 -38.54 -12.10 -84.53
N GLU A 487 -38.58 -10.85 -84.96
CA GLU A 487 -37.77 -9.76 -84.40
C GLU A 487 -38.19 -9.45 -82.95
N ALA A 488 -39.49 -9.37 -82.65
CA ALA A 488 -39.96 -9.20 -81.28
C ALA A 488 -39.53 -10.37 -80.36
N ARG A 489 -39.49 -11.59 -80.89
CA ARG A 489 -38.97 -12.77 -80.16
C ARG A 489 -37.46 -12.66 -79.93
N ARG A 490 -36.66 -12.29 -80.94
CA ARG A 490 -35.21 -12.03 -80.78
C ARG A 490 -34.96 -10.93 -79.74
N MET A 491 -35.69 -9.82 -79.80
CA MET A 491 -35.57 -8.72 -78.84
C MET A 491 -35.97 -9.14 -77.42
N ARG A 492 -36.96 -10.04 -77.25
CA ARG A 492 -37.32 -10.60 -75.93
C ARG A 492 -36.23 -11.54 -75.40
N GLU A 493 -35.72 -12.43 -76.24
CA GLU A 493 -34.64 -13.36 -75.88
C GLU A 493 -33.34 -12.60 -75.53
N GLU A 494 -33.01 -11.53 -76.26
CA GLU A 494 -31.87 -10.65 -75.94
C GLU A 494 -32.07 -9.92 -74.60
N ARG A 495 -33.26 -9.37 -74.35
CA ARG A 495 -33.60 -8.74 -73.05
C ARG A 495 -33.59 -9.74 -71.89
N GLU A 496 -33.99 -10.98 -72.11
CA GLU A 496 -33.91 -12.05 -71.10
C GLU A 496 -32.48 -12.48 -70.85
N ARG A 497 -31.64 -12.60 -71.89
CA ARG A 497 -30.20 -12.85 -71.74
C ARG A 497 -29.50 -11.69 -71.03
N GLN A 498 -29.86 -10.45 -71.31
CA GLN A 498 -29.34 -9.28 -70.58
C GLN A 498 -29.76 -9.31 -69.12
N ARG A 499 -31.05 -9.55 -68.82
CA ARG A 499 -31.53 -9.70 -67.45
C ARG A 499 -30.85 -10.85 -66.70
N ALA A 500 -30.64 -12.00 -67.34
CA ALA A 500 -29.92 -13.12 -66.73
C ALA A 500 -28.46 -12.77 -66.41
N ARG A 501 -27.75 -12.06 -67.32
CA ARG A 501 -26.39 -11.57 -67.08
C ARG A 501 -26.33 -10.53 -65.96
N GLU A 502 -27.33 -9.65 -65.88
CA GLU A 502 -27.45 -8.69 -64.78
C GLU A 502 -27.68 -9.39 -63.44
N VAL A 503 -28.58 -10.38 -63.38
CA VAL A 503 -28.82 -11.19 -62.18
C VAL A 503 -27.56 -11.92 -61.76
N GLU A 504 -26.85 -12.59 -62.68
CA GLU A 504 -25.59 -13.28 -62.36
C GLU A 504 -24.50 -12.30 -61.87
N ARG A 505 -24.45 -11.08 -62.44
CA ARG A 505 -23.57 -10.01 -61.96
C ARG A 505 -23.94 -9.59 -60.53
N TYR A 506 -25.22 -9.39 -60.25
CA TYR A 506 -25.70 -9.05 -58.90
C TYR A 506 -25.45 -10.17 -57.89
N GLU A 507 -25.62 -11.43 -58.28
CA GLU A 507 -25.31 -12.58 -57.43
C GLU A 507 -23.82 -12.64 -57.09
N LYS A 508 -22.92 -12.43 -58.06
CA LYS A 508 -21.47 -12.36 -57.83
C LYS A 508 -21.09 -11.19 -56.92
N LEU A 509 -21.67 -10.01 -57.14
CA LEU A 509 -21.44 -8.83 -56.30
C LEU A 509 -21.97 -9.03 -54.87
N ASN A 510 -23.15 -9.64 -54.72
CA ASN A 510 -23.73 -9.96 -53.42
C ASN A 510 -22.90 -11.02 -52.69
N ALA A 511 -22.43 -12.06 -53.37
CA ALA A 511 -21.55 -13.07 -52.78
C ALA A 511 -20.22 -12.45 -52.31
N ALA A 512 -19.64 -11.54 -53.10
CA ALA A 512 -18.45 -10.79 -52.70
C ALA A 512 -18.72 -9.86 -51.49
N ALA A 513 -19.86 -9.18 -51.47
CA ALA A 513 -20.28 -8.33 -50.37
C ALA A 513 -20.54 -9.13 -49.09
N GLU A 514 -21.15 -10.32 -49.19
CA GLU A 514 -21.35 -11.22 -48.05
C GLU A 514 -20.04 -11.77 -47.51
N ALA A 515 -19.12 -12.20 -48.38
CA ALA A 515 -17.80 -12.66 -47.98
C ALA A 515 -17.01 -11.55 -47.27
N PHE A 516 -17.09 -10.32 -47.81
CA PHE A 516 -16.53 -9.13 -47.17
C PHE A 516 -17.17 -8.88 -45.79
N TYR A 517 -18.49 -8.90 -45.71
CA TYR A 517 -19.22 -8.64 -44.47
C TYR A 517 -18.88 -9.67 -43.39
N ARG A 518 -18.79 -10.96 -43.75
CA ARG A 518 -18.36 -12.03 -42.82
C ARG A 518 -16.93 -11.80 -42.32
N LYS A 519 -15.98 -11.46 -43.19
CA LYS A 519 -14.59 -11.12 -42.81
C LYS A 519 -14.53 -9.88 -41.92
N HIS A 520 -15.27 -8.82 -42.26
CA HIS A 520 -15.34 -7.59 -41.48
C HIS A 520 -15.93 -7.86 -40.09
N LEU A 521 -17.05 -8.59 -40.01
CA LEU A 521 -17.67 -8.97 -38.75
C LEU A 521 -16.71 -9.76 -37.86
N LEU A 522 -16.05 -10.78 -38.41
CA LEU A 522 -15.06 -11.57 -37.67
C LEU A 522 -13.92 -10.68 -37.13
N ARG A 523 -13.34 -9.83 -37.98
CA ARG A 523 -12.24 -8.94 -37.59
C ARG A 523 -12.67 -7.94 -36.52
N ARG A 524 -13.80 -7.28 -36.72
CA ARG A 524 -14.26 -6.14 -35.90
C ARG A 524 -14.95 -6.57 -34.61
N TYR A 525 -15.77 -7.61 -34.65
CA TYR A 525 -16.61 -8.01 -33.52
C TYR A 525 -16.08 -9.21 -32.75
N VAL A 526 -15.20 -10.03 -33.34
CA VAL A 526 -14.62 -11.20 -32.67
C VAL A 526 -13.15 -10.97 -32.36
N MET A 527 -12.32 -10.72 -33.37
CA MET A 527 -10.87 -10.65 -33.20
C MET A 527 -10.43 -9.41 -32.42
N GLN A 528 -10.89 -8.22 -32.76
CA GLN A 528 -10.51 -6.99 -32.03
C GLN A 528 -10.86 -7.05 -30.53
N PRO A 529 -12.08 -7.43 -30.10
CA PRO A 529 -12.40 -7.60 -28.68
C PRO A 529 -11.56 -8.69 -28.01
N PHE A 530 -11.26 -9.78 -28.72
CA PHE A 530 -10.45 -10.85 -28.17
C PHE A 530 -8.98 -10.44 -27.99
N VAL A 531 -8.38 -9.74 -28.95
CA VAL A 531 -7.04 -9.12 -28.81
C VAL A 531 -7.02 -8.16 -27.62
N ALA A 532 -8.01 -7.27 -27.51
CA ALA A 532 -8.10 -6.34 -26.38
C ALA A 532 -8.28 -7.06 -25.03
N LEU A 533 -8.97 -8.21 -25.01
CA LEU A 533 -9.11 -9.05 -23.82
C LEU A 533 -7.78 -9.70 -23.44
N VAL A 534 -7.04 -10.23 -24.41
CA VAL A 534 -5.71 -10.83 -24.21
C VAL A 534 -4.73 -9.78 -23.70
N GLU A 535 -4.69 -8.58 -24.31
CA GLU A 535 -3.86 -7.47 -23.84
C GLU A 535 -4.23 -7.00 -22.43
N ARG A 536 -5.53 -6.94 -22.12
CA ARG A 536 -5.97 -6.61 -20.76
C ARG A 536 -5.52 -7.69 -19.76
N LYS A 537 -5.61 -8.97 -20.13
CA LYS A 537 -5.17 -10.08 -19.29
C LYS A 537 -3.65 -10.03 -19.08
N THR A 538 -2.85 -9.83 -20.12
CA THR A 538 -1.38 -9.74 -19.99
C THR A 538 -0.97 -8.52 -19.16
N ASN A 539 -1.60 -7.37 -19.35
CA ASN A 539 -1.39 -6.18 -18.50
C ASN A 539 -1.76 -6.44 -17.04
N ASN A 540 -2.89 -7.10 -16.78
CA ASN A 540 -3.29 -7.47 -15.42
C ASN A 540 -2.32 -8.46 -14.77
N ILE A 541 -1.79 -9.43 -15.52
CA ILE A 541 -0.74 -10.33 -15.05
C ILE A 541 0.53 -9.54 -14.73
N GLY A 542 0.96 -8.64 -15.61
CA GLY A 542 2.11 -7.76 -15.36
C GLY A 542 1.94 -6.93 -14.09
N LYS A 543 0.78 -6.28 -13.90
CA LYS A 543 0.46 -5.54 -12.68
C LYS A 543 0.44 -6.41 -11.43
N ALA A 544 -0.07 -7.63 -11.53
CA ALA A 544 -0.09 -8.57 -10.42
C ALA A 544 1.32 -9.01 -10.02
N ASN A 545 2.19 -9.30 -11.01
CA ASN A 545 3.59 -9.63 -10.80
C ASN A 545 4.35 -8.45 -10.18
N ASP A 546 4.24 -7.25 -10.77
CA ASP A 546 4.81 -6.01 -10.21
C ASP A 546 4.41 -5.80 -8.75
N HIS A 547 3.12 -5.97 -8.44
CA HIS A 547 2.61 -5.81 -7.08
C HIS A 547 3.15 -6.89 -6.14
N TYR A 548 3.22 -8.15 -6.61
CA TYR A 548 3.78 -9.26 -5.85
C TYR A 548 5.27 -9.04 -5.54
N GLU A 549 6.07 -8.67 -6.56
CA GLU A 549 7.49 -8.38 -6.42
C GLU A 549 7.73 -7.22 -5.45
N ARG A 550 7.03 -6.08 -5.63
CA ARG A 550 7.15 -4.94 -4.70
C ARG A 550 6.77 -5.32 -3.27
N ARG A 551 5.73 -6.15 -3.09
CA ARG A 551 5.30 -6.61 -1.77
C ARG A 551 6.33 -7.56 -1.16
N LEU A 552 6.89 -8.47 -1.95
CA LEU A 552 7.93 -9.40 -1.50
C LEU A 552 9.19 -8.64 -1.11
N LEU A 553 9.65 -7.72 -1.98
CA LEU A 553 10.78 -6.84 -1.76
C LEU A 553 10.58 -6.01 -0.48
N GLY A 554 9.39 -5.41 -0.31
CA GLY A 554 9.05 -4.65 0.90
C GLY A 554 9.10 -5.50 2.18
N LYS A 555 8.61 -6.75 2.14
CA LYS A 555 8.72 -7.69 3.27
C LYS A 555 10.18 -8.07 3.56
N ALA A 556 10.95 -8.39 2.53
CA ALA A 556 12.35 -8.76 2.66
C ALA A 556 13.18 -7.60 3.25
N PHE A 557 13.02 -6.38 2.72
CA PHE A 557 13.69 -5.20 3.25
C PHE A 557 13.25 -4.85 4.67
N ALA A 558 11.96 -5.00 5.01
CA ALA A 558 11.50 -4.79 6.38
C ALA A 558 12.14 -5.79 7.35
N GLY A 559 12.22 -7.07 6.96
CA GLY A 559 12.90 -8.11 7.74
C GLY A 559 14.39 -7.84 7.90
N TRP A 560 15.08 -7.53 6.80
CA TRP A 560 16.50 -7.19 6.79
C TRP A 560 16.81 -5.95 7.65
N ARG A 561 16.00 -4.89 7.51
CA ARG A 561 16.13 -3.67 8.32
C ARG A 561 15.95 -3.98 9.80
N LEU A 562 14.90 -4.72 10.17
CA LEU A 562 14.64 -5.09 11.57
C LEU A 562 15.81 -5.88 12.16
N GLU A 563 16.33 -6.85 11.43
CA GLU A 563 17.46 -7.67 11.89
C GLU A 563 18.75 -6.84 12.00
N THR A 564 19.02 -5.98 11.02
CA THR A 564 20.18 -5.08 11.04
C THR A 564 20.11 -4.10 12.22
N GLU A 565 18.94 -3.50 12.47
CA GLU A 565 18.70 -2.64 13.63
C GLU A 565 18.82 -3.39 14.96
N ARG A 566 18.40 -4.67 15.01
CA ARG A 566 18.56 -5.53 16.19
C ARG A 566 20.03 -5.81 16.46
N GLN A 567 20.77 -6.25 15.44
CA GLN A 567 22.21 -6.53 15.53
C GLN A 567 23.01 -5.28 15.89
N SER A 568 22.68 -4.14 15.29
CA SER A 568 23.31 -2.85 15.63
C SER A 568 23.08 -2.49 17.10
N ARG A 569 21.84 -2.62 17.61
CA ARG A 569 21.53 -2.38 19.02
C ARG A 569 22.31 -3.31 19.95
N MET A 570 22.37 -4.61 19.65
CA MET A 570 23.15 -5.56 20.44
C MET A 570 24.63 -5.20 20.49
N LYS A 571 25.22 -4.81 19.35
CA LYS A 571 26.62 -4.36 19.30
C LYS A 571 26.86 -3.09 20.12
N ILE A 572 25.94 -2.13 20.05
CA ILE A 572 26.02 -0.88 20.83
C ILE A 572 25.89 -1.16 22.33
N GLU A 573 24.94 -2.00 22.74
CA GLU A 573 24.77 -2.40 24.15
C GLU A 573 26.01 -3.15 24.66
N LEU A 574 26.57 -4.07 23.87
CA LEU A 574 27.80 -4.77 24.21
C LEU A 574 28.97 -3.80 24.35
N ALA A 575 29.17 -2.89 23.39
CA ALA A 575 30.23 -1.88 23.42
C ALA A 575 30.11 -0.97 24.66
N ALA A 576 28.89 -0.51 24.98
CA ALA A 576 28.63 0.26 26.19
C ALA A 576 28.96 -0.53 27.46
N SER A 577 28.53 -1.79 27.55
CA SER A 577 28.82 -2.65 28.72
C SER A 577 30.31 -2.90 28.92
N LEU A 578 31.06 -3.12 27.83
CA LEU A 578 32.51 -3.30 27.88
C LEU A 578 33.22 -2.01 28.28
N TYR A 579 32.77 -0.87 27.75
CA TYR A 579 33.30 0.44 28.12
C TYR A 579 33.08 0.73 29.61
N ASP A 580 31.87 0.52 30.13
CA ASP A 580 31.52 0.70 31.54
C ASP A 580 32.36 -0.24 32.44
N ARG A 581 32.53 -1.50 32.03
CA ARG A 581 33.37 -2.46 32.74
C ARG A 581 34.83 -2.01 32.78
N ASN A 582 35.37 -1.58 31.65
CA ASN A 582 36.76 -1.14 31.54
C ASN A 582 37.00 0.12 32.38
N ILE A 583 36.10 1.10 32.36
CA ILE A 583 36.20 2.27 33.22
C ILE A 583 36.16 1.87 34.69
N SER A 584 35.21 1.02 35.07
CA SER A 584 35.08 0.56 36.46
C SER A 584 36.35 -0.15 36.92
N TRP A 585 36.93 -0.99 36.08
CA TRP A 585 38.20 -1.65 36.34
C TRP A 585 39.36 -0.66 36.49
N CYS A 586 39.51 0.28 35.56
CA CYS A 586 40.55 1.31 35.63
C CYS A 586 40.42 2.17 36.90
N MET A 587 39.20 2.57 37.27
CA MET A 587 38.95 3.32 38.50
C MET A 587 39.26 2.50 39.74
N LEU A 588 38.88 1.22 39.77
CA LEU A 588 39.18 0.32 40.88
C LEU A 588 40.69 0.12 41.05
N GLN A 589 41.43 -0.05 39.94
CA GLN A 589 42.90 -0.18 39.99
C GLN A 589 43.56 1.11 40.49
N ARG A 590 43.10 2.28 40.03
CA ARG A 590 43.59 3.57 40.54
C ARG A 590 43.29 3.76 42.02
N TRP A 591 42.07 3.42 42.44
CA TRP A 591 41.67 3.48 43.85
C TRP A 591 42.49 2.53 44.72
N ARG A 592 42.74 1.31 44.25
CA ARG A 592 43.62 0.35 44.93
C ARG A 592 45.04 0.90 45.06
N GLY A 593 45.59 1.49 44.00
CA GLY A 593 46.88 2.17 44.04
C GLY A 593 46.91 3.29 45.08
N PHE A 594 45.88 4.14 45.10
CA PHE A 594 45.74 5.20 46.08
C PHE A 594 45.66 4.68 47.52
N ALA A 595 44.87 3.63 47.78
CA ALA A 595 44.74 3.03 49.10
C ALA A 595 46.06 2.41 49.60
N MET A 596 46.81 1.76 48.71
CA MET A 596 48.14 1.22 49.03
C MET A 596 49.15 2.33 49.35
N GLU A 597 49.08 3.45 48.62
CA GLU A 597 49.94 4.61 48.86
C GLU A 597 49.61 5.30 50.20
N GLU A 598 48.33 5.49 50.54
CA GLU A 598 47.94 5.98 51.86
C GLU A 598 48.42 5.05 52.98
N LYS A 599 48.28 3.73 52.82
CA LYS A 599 48.78 2.76 53.80
C LYS A 599 50.31 2.86 53.99
N ARG A 600 51.07 3.10 52.93
CA ARG A 600 52.52 3.32 53.03
C ARG A 600 52.84 4.61 53.77
N LYS A 601 52.12 5.70 53.48
CA LYS A 601 52.29 6.97 54.20
C LYS A 601 51.95 6.86 55.67
N GLU A 602 50.89 6.13 56.01
CA GLU A 602 50.52 5.83 57.39
C GLU A 602 51.64 5.06 58.11
N GLN A 603 52.21 4.05 57.47
CA GLN A 603 53.35 3.31 58.03
C GLN A 603 54.55 4.23 58.27
N VAL A 604 54.93 5.05 57.28
CA VAL A 604 56.05 6.01 57.42
C VAL A 604 55.77 7.02 58.54
N ALA A 605 54.53 7.50 58.66
CA ALA A 605 54.15 8.42 59.73
C ALA A 605 54.26 7.75 61.12
N LYS A 606 53.86 6.48 61.23
CA LYS A 606 54.00 5.69 62.45
C LYS A 606 55.48 5.49 62.81
N ASP A 607 56.29 5.01 61.87
CA ASP A 607 57.73 4.79 62.08
C ASP A 607 58.45 6.09 62.49
N PHE A 608 58.08 7.21 61.86
CA PHE A 608 58.61 8.53 62.22
C PHE A 608 58.21 8.94 63.64
N SER A 609 56.96 8.68 64.04
CA SER A 609 56.49 8.96 65.39
C SER A 609 57.22 8.12 66.45
N ASP A 610 57.44 6.83 66.16
CA ASP A 610 58.14 5.89 67.02
C ASP A 610 59.61 6.28 67.17
N MET A 611 60.28 6.60 66.05
CA MET A 611 61.66 7.12 66.06
C MET A 611 61.78 8.39 66.90
N ARG A 612 60.84 9.34 66.76
CA ARG A 612 60.85 10.58 67.54
C ARG A 612 60.62 10.33 69.03
N LEU A 613 59.77 9.37 69.38
CA LEU A 613 59.53 8.96 70.76
C LEU A 613 60.77 8.30 71.36
N GLN A 614 61.38 7.35 70.64
CA GLN A 614 62.63 6.71 71.05
C GLN A 614 63.73 7.74 71.29
N ASN A 615 63.93 8.69 70.36
CA ASN A 615 64.93 9.75 70.51
C ASN A 615 64.69 10.59 71.77
N LYS A 616 63.43 10.96 72.07
CA LYS A 616 63.08 11.65 73.34
C LYS A 616 63.43 10.81 74.57
N CYS A 617 63.11 9.53 74.56
CA CYS A 617 63.45 8.61 75.66
C CYS A 617 64.97 8.47 75.84
N PHE A 618 65.73 8.35 74.74
CA PHE A 618 67.19 8.28 74.79
C PHE A 618 67.81 9.56 75.33
N GLU A 619 67.34 10.75 74.94
CA GLU A 619 67.82 12.01 75.49
C GLU A 619 67.53 12.14 76.99
N LEU A 620 66.31 11.78 77.43
CA LEU A 620 65.98 11.74 78.86
C LEU A 620 66.85 10.76 79.63
N TRP A 621 67.10 9.57 79.08
CA TRP A 621 67.96 8.57 79.71
C TRP A 621 69.41 9.03 79.79
N LYS A 622 69.92 9.70 78.75
CA LYS A 622 71.26 10.29 78.73
C LYS A 622 71.40 11.37 79.81
N ILE A 623 70.44 12.29 79.92
CA ILE A 623 70.40 13.31 80.98
C ILE A 623 70.44 12.62 82.35
N ARG A 624 69.56 11.65 82.59
CA ARG A 624 69.48 10.94 83.88
C ARG A 624 70.76 10.16 84.21
N SER A 625 71.40 9.57 83.21
CA SER A 625 72.66 8.85 83.38
C SER A 625 73.82 9.79 83.75
N VAL A 626 73.84 11.00 83.19
CA VAL A 626 74.82 12.04 83.56
C VAL A 626 74.55 12.53 84.98
N GLU A 627 73.30 12.78 85.35
CA GLU A 627 72.91 13.14 86.73
C GLU A 627 73.36 12.08 87.74
N TYR A 628 73.08 10.81 87.47
CA TYR A 628 73.45 9.70 88.35
C TYR A 628 74.98 9.58 88.50
N LYS A 629 75.75 9.71 87.40
CA LYS A 629 77.21 9.75 87.47
C LYS A 629 77.72 10.92 88.31
N ALA A 630 77.12 12.11 88.16
CA ALA A 630 77.49 13.27 88.95
C ALA A 630 77.19 13.08 90.44
N GLU A 631 76.03 12.53 90.78
CA GLU A 631 75.64 12.22 92.16
C GLU A 631 76.53 11.15 92.80
N ARG A 632 76.87 10.09 92.04
CA ARG A 632 77.85 9.09 92.46
C ARG A 632 79.21 9.71 92.74
N LEU A 633 79.74 10.53 91.83
CA LEU A 633 81.03 11.22 92.03
C LEU A 633 81.01 12.16 93.24
N ARG A 634 79.89 12.85 93.50
CA ARG A 634 79.72 13.65 94.73
C ARG A 634 79.76 12.76 95.97
N SER A 635 79.06 11.64 95.95
CA SER A 635 79.03 10.66 97.05
C SER A 635 80.41 10.05 97.32
N GLU A 636 81.15 9.68 96.26
CA GLU A 636 82.53 9.20 96.35
C GLU A 636 83.45 10.27 96.94
N ARG A 637 83.37 11.52 96.50
CA ARG A 637 84.15 12.63 97.08
C ARG A 637 83.83 12.84 98.56
N MET A 638 82.56 12.80 98.95
CA MET A 638 82.15 12.90 100.35
C MET A 638 82.72 11.72 101.16
N ALA A 639 82.60 10.49 100.65
CA ALA A 639 83.13 9.30 101.31
C ALA A 639 84.66 9.35 101.47
N SER A 640 85.39 9.79 100.44
CA SER A 640 86.84 10.02 100.50
C SER A 640 87.19 11.10 101.54
N GLY A 641 86.46 12.22 101.55
CA GLY A 641 86.63 13.27 102.56
C GLY A 641 86.43 12.76 103.99
N TYR A 642 85.36 11.99 104.25
CA TYR A 642 85.13 11.34 105.54
C TYR A 642 86.23 10.36 105.91
N TYR A 643 86.74 9.58 104.96
CA TYR A 643 87.84 8.65 105.19
C TYR A 643 89.13 9.40 105.55
N GLU A 644 89.47 10.46 104.80
CA GLU A 644 90.62 11.32 105.09
C GLU A 644 90.51 11.99 106.47
N GLU A 645 89.35 12.53 106.83
CA GLU A 645 89.10 13.10 108.16
C GLU A 645 89.28 12.04 109.26
N LYS A 646 88.69 10.86 109.08
CA LYS A 646 88.85 9.74 110.02
C LYS A 646 90.31 9.33 110.14
N LEU A 647 91.06 9.34 109.04
CA LEU A 647 92.48 9.02 109.00
C LEU A 647 93.31 10.09 109.73
N LYS A 648 93.06 11.38 109.47
CA LYS A 648 93.66 12.52 110.19
C LYS A 648 93.40 12.42 111.68
N ILE A 649 92.17 12.15 112.09
CA ILE A 649 91.79 11.95 113.50
C ILE A 649 92.57 10.76 114.10
N LYS A 650 92.61 9.61 113.40
CA LYS A 650 93.36 8.42 113.84
C LYS A 650 94.85 8.73 114.04
N TYR A 651 95.50 9.33 113.04
CA TYR A 651 96.93 9.70 113.13
C TYR A 651 97.18 10.78 114.18
N PHE A 652 96.28 11.76 114.34
CA PHE A 652 96.37 12.74 115.41
C PHE A 652 96.29 12.10 116.79
N TYR A 653 95.39 11.11 117.00
CA TYR A 653 95.34 10.33 118.24
C TYR A 653 96.62 9.51 118.47
N MET A 654 97.17 8.90 117.41
CA MET A 654 98.46 8.20 117.48
C MET A 654 99.59 9.17 117.87
N TRP A 655 99.67 10.34 117.23
CA TRP A 655 100.64 11.38 117.52
C TRP A 655 100.50 11.92 118.95
N ARG A 656 99.27 12.15 119.43
CA ARG A 656 99.00 12.55 120.82
C ARG A 656 99.40 11.47 121.83
N ARG A 657 99.29 10.19 121.46
CA ARG A 657 99.72 9.05 122.29
C ARG A 657 101.23 8.82 122.21
N TYR A 658 101.89 9.26 121.14
CA TYR A 658 103.30 9.03 120.87
C TYR A 658 104.23 9.44 122.03
N PRO A 659 104.12 10.62 122.68
CA PRO A 659 104.98 10.97 123.80
C PRO A 659 104.94 9.98 124.97
N LYS A 660 103.82 9.27 125.15
CA LYS A 660 103.68 8.24 126.20
C LYS A 660 104.36 6.93 125.82
N ILE A 661 104.41 6.59 124.52
CA ILE A 661 104.98 5.33 124.01
C ILE A 661 106.44 5.53 123.55
N ALA A 662 106.84 6.76 123.22
CA ALA A 662 108.17 7.13 122.78
C ALA A 662 109.30 6.65 123.71
N PRO A 663 109.21 6.76 125.06
CA PRO A 663 110.25 6.21 125.93
C PRO A 663 110.32 4.67 125.84
N ASP A 664 109.18 3.97 125.80
CA ASP A 664 109.13 2.50 125.68
C ASP A 664 109.72 2.02 124.35
N ILE A 665 109.47 2.76 123.25
CA ILE A 665 110.05 2.49 121.93
C ILE A 665 111.56 2.76 121.96
N ALA A 666 112.00 3.89 122.53
CA ALA A 666 113.41 4.24 122.65
C ALA A 666 114.15 3.24 123.55
N GLU A 667 113.53 2.74 124.60
CA GLU A 667 114.09 1.70 125.48
C GLU A 667 114.16 0.35 124.76
N SER A 668 113.09 -0.06 124.05
CA SER A 668 113.12 -1.26 123.20
C SER A 668 114.18 -1.18 122.10
N GLU A 669 114.39 0.01 121.51
CA GLU A 669 115.42 0.28 120.52
C GLU A 669 116.83 0.30 121.13
N ARG A 670 116.99 0.85 122.35
CA ARG A 670 118.23 0.74 123.13
C ARG A 670 118.57 -0.71 123.44
N VAL A 671 117.60 -1.49 123.91
CA VAL A 671 117.76 -2.93 124.13
C VAL A 671 118.21 -3.59 122.83
N LYS A 672 117.50 -3.37 121.71
CA LYS A 672 117.93 -3.88 120.40
C LYS A 672 119.34 -3.44 120.02
N ASN A 673 119.75 -2.21 120.30
CA ASN A 673 121.09 -1.72 120.01
C ASN A 673 122.16 -2.37 120.90
N THR A 674 121.88 -2.60 122.19
CA THR A 674 122.78 -3.40 123.04
C THR A 674 122.93 -4.83 122.53
N TRP A 675 121.85 -5.46 122.05
CA TRP A 675 121.94 -6.76 121.38
C TRP A 675 122.72 -6.68 120.08
N ARG A 676 122.58 -5.61 119.29
CA ARG A 676 123.37 -5.37 118.07
C ARG A 676 124.87 -5.21 118.39
N GLU A 677 125.22 -4.48 119.45
CA GLU A 677 126.60 -4.31 119.93
C GLU A 677 127.21 -5.63 120.43
N ILE A 678 126.47 -6.40 121.24
CA ILE A 678 126.91 -7.72 121.70
C ILE A 678 127.12 -8.67 120.51
N VAL A 679 126.21 -8.66 119.54
CA VAL A 679 126.36 -9.47 118.32
C VAL A 679 127.59 -9.04 117.52
N GLN A 680 127.88 -7.73 117.48
CA GLN A 680 129.05 -7.17 116.78
C GLN A 680 130.37 -7.46 117.50
N GLU A 681 130.38 -7.58 118.84
CA GLU A 681 131.53 -8.07 119.61
C GLU A 681 131.80 -9.56 119.37
N VAL A 682 130.75 -10.39 119.31
CA VAL A 682 130.87 -11.84 119.10
C VAL A 682 131.22 -12.17 117.65
N VAL A 683 130.78 -11.34 116.69
CA VAL A 683 131.04 -11.51 115.25
C VAL A 683 131.48 -10.16 114.65
N PRO A 684 132.79 -9.87 114.61
CA PRO A 684 133.32 -8.57 114.17
C PRO A 684 132.96 -8.19 112.73
N ASP A 685 132.74 -9.18 111.86
CA ASP A 685 132.38 -8.99 110.46
C ASP A 685 130.86 -8.74 110.25
N PHE A 686 130.04 -8.78 111.30
CA PHE A 686 128.59 -8.56 111.21
C PHE A 686 128.22 -7.11 111.56
N ASP A 687 127.91 -6.29 110.54
CA ASP A 687 127.35 -4.93 110.72
C ASP A 687 125.80 -4.98 110.69
N PRO A 688 125.10 -4.81 111.84
CA PRO A 688 123.65 -4.91 111.92
C PRO A 688 122.91 -3.74 111.25
N ARG A 689 123.61 -2.69 110.79
CA ARG A 689 123.02 -1.56 110.05
C ARG A 689 123.01 -1.76 108.54
N GLN A 690 123.86 -2.64 108.01
CA GLN A 690 124.02 -2.82 106.55
C GLN A 690 123.12 -3.91 105.94
N ARG A 691 122.56 -4.83 106.74
CA ARG A 691 121.61 -5.85 106.23
C ARG A 691 120.22 -5.71 106.85
N GLY A 692 119.41 -4.89 106.19
CA GLY A 692 117.99 -4.66 106.49
C GLY A 692 117.84 -3.56 107.52
N VAL A 693 117.44 -2.35 107.15
CA VAL A 693 116.25 -2.02 106.37
C VAL A 693 116.55 -0.68 105.70
N LEU A 694 116.41 -0.59 104.37
CA LEU A 694 116.14 0.68 103.72
C LEU A 694 114.99 1.29 104.50
N ILE A 695 115.25 2.30 105.32
CA ILE A 695 114.22 3.17 105.83
C ILE A 695 113.71 3.87 104.59
N GLU A 696 112.69 3.29 103.96
CA GLU A 696 111.87 3.98 102.98
C GLU A 696 111.20 5.13 103.74
N ASP A 697 111.73 6.33 103.52
CA ASP A 697 111.00 7.59 103.76
C ASP A 697 109.74 7.66 102.88
#